data_AF-A0A7W4HRF1-F1
#
_entry.id   AF-A0A7W4HRF1-F1
#
_cell.length_a   1.000
_cell.length_b   1.000
_cell.length_c   1.000
_cell.angle_alpha   90.00
_cell.angle_beta   90.00
_cell.angle_gamma   90.00
#
_symmetry.space_group_name_H-M   'P 1'
#
loop_
_entity.id
_entity.type
_entity.pdbx_description
1 polymer ?
#
loop_
_entity_poly.entity_id
_entity_poly.type
_entity_poly.pdbx_seq_one_letter_code
_entity_poly.pdbx_strand_id
1 'polypeptide(L)'
;MELSKYSLGLDIGTSSVGWAVIDLEKERIHDLGVRIFERPEDPQNGDSLAKPRRDARSARHRLKRRRQRLNYLKRFFVNEKILTQAQIAEVLDPKSTYNKLNVYTLRDKALNYELTAEELFKVLYQISKRRGFKSNRKVVEETDSEGGRVSKALTINEQLLAEKCYKTVGQALAQDEKYTEHKRNKRDSYTNSFARADFIHELEEIIKAQRSYALKSVSDEALRNLIYGVDSDGLLTNRNAIMYQRPFMTEDLIKKMVGECTFEKGEKRAPRASYSFELFRFANDLTHLVFIPKSTNKHQAKREQLQLTLNPEQIAAVVAEAKKTAKITYKKVRQVAGISEEYAPEYVRGKINKDDPYGEKNEFGKLKAYHDIKKALKSTPEDWTKVDNESTLNEIAYILTTEREDAGILKKLSRLALSDEATYAILKINPKNFRSFGHLSIKALQKITPYILNGLTYDKACEKAGYDFRRKSASLEQITNPVVKRAISQTNKVVQAVIRKYGKPYFIKVETARDLAKNFKDRKAIENENKDNQAFNSEVKKIIEHGYNINPKTKRGKNLLEFLRENNVPLSQNIDANGQMITKVKLYREQNGKCLYSGDPIDFQAMIHDDNAYQIDHIVPFSRSNNDGLTNKVLVKTEENQEKANRTPFEYFGGDEARWKQFAARVNATYQTRDVKTSDKATNSENYKFNGYAMRKKQNLLIEEYKNDSWNARALNDTRYITRFVQNYLRQTIDFAEGDDKQRVFAPNGTITSYLRKRWGLNKVREENVLHHAADAAIVAAIDQRIIYRANLYAKRGEITEFLAAAKTMDEKTDKLTGEILDDDEFMKAQHRKDALQVLSDKHFPEPWSGFRDEVDLRTRNINRESLRKKLQGAHLYDEDFLSQIRPIFVSRMPRRKATAQAHKETIRSPKVKDGDQRTVRMPLNKVKIKDVENSVLKESDTWLCNKLISLLEINADNPEKAFAEPVYKNDKKFDRHGKPLMPVSTIKVYSTQPSGFLINKGKAFVNNGSMIRLDVYQKQNQKGKIEHFFVPVYAHQIGKNQPMPTKILPAPKGFTDVDETFTKVCSLYPNDYVLCRFGDKIKEGYYVKYNISNGDLQVINQTSADKDASNLIHISPRSATLIKRYDISILGDNAPRL
;
A
#
# COMPACT_ATOMS: atom_id res chain seq x y z
N MET A 1 24.53 33.55 1.19
CA MET A 1 25.84 33.01 1.60
C MET A 1 25.81 31.51 1.32
N GLU A 2 26.73 31.03 0.51
CA GLU A 2 26.96 29.59 0.39
C GLU A 2 27.62 29.09 1.68
N LEU A 3 27.18 27.94 2.18
CA LEU A 3 27.81 27.27 3.32
C LEU A 3 28.93 26.38 2.79
N SER A 4 30.16 26.55 3.31
CA SER A 4 31.33 25.74 2.96
C SER A 4 31.10 24.25 3.27
N LYS A 5 30.61 23.93 4.47
CA LYS A 5 30.43 22.55 4.94
C LYS A 5 29.19 22.37 5.80
N TYR A 6 28.14 21.74 5.24
CA TYR A 6 26.89 21.48 5.96
C TYR A 6 26.35 20.06 5.79
N SER A 7 25.59 19.60 6.79
CA SER A 7 24.86 18.33 6.82
C SER A 7 23.35 18.57 6.67
N LEU A 8 22.72 17.92 5.69
CA LEU A 8 21.28 17.96 5.48
C LEU A 8 20.61 16.71 6.06
N GLY A 9 19.81 16.88 7.11
CA GLY A 9 18.95 15.84 7.66
C GLY A 9 17.56 15.83 7.03
N LEU A 10 17.01 14.64 6.82
CA LEU A 10 15.70 14.43 6.21
C LEU A 10 14.90 13.37 6.98
N ASP A 11 13.75 13.75 7.54
CA ASP A 11 12.74 12.83 8.09
C ASP A 11 11.62 12.61 7.07
N ILE A 12 11.62 11.44 6.40
CA ILE A 12 10.74 11.16 5.27
C ILE A 12 9.55 10.31 5.72
N GLY A 13 8.39 10.96 5.83
CA GLY A 13 7.10 10.35 6.11
C GLY A 13 6.29 9.96 4.85
N THR A 14 5.09 9.42 5.08
CA THR A 14 4.12 9.14 4.00
C THR A 14 3.38 10.38 3.49
N SER A 15 3.38 11.45 4.27
CA SER A 15 2.67 12.72 4.01
C SER A 15 3.46 13.97 4.47
N SER A 16 4.73 13.79 4.84
CA SER A 16 5.60 14.85 5.36
C SER A 16 7.05 14.61 4.98
N VAL A 17 7.82 15.69 4.83
CA VAL A 17 9.29 15.70 4.83
C VAL A 17 9.72 16.75 5.84
N GLY A 18 10.29 16.32 6.97
CA GLY A 18 11.08 17.20 7.84
C GLY A 18 12.46 17.40 7.24
N TRP A 19 13.02 18.59 7.34
CA TRP A 19 14.37 18.88 6.88
C TRP A 19 15.10 19.81 7.85
N ALA A 20 16.42 19.64 7.97
CA ALA A 20 17.29 20.50 8.77
C ALA A 20 18.67 20.61 8.13
N VAL A 21 19.25 21.81 8.17
CA VAL A 21 20.59 22.16 7.70
C VAL A 21 21.43 22.45 8.94
N ILE A 22 22.45 21.64 9.18
CA ILE A 22 23.44 21.85 10.24
C ILE A 22 24.72 22.37 9.62
N ASP A 23 25.16 23.52 10.10
CA ASP A 23 26.48 24.09 9.81
C ASP A 23 27.52 23.33 10.64
N LEU A 24 28.40 22.60 9.96
CA LEU A 24 29.35 21.69 10.61
C LEU A 24 30.59 22.42 11.17
N GLU A 25 30.87 23.63 10.68
CA GLU A 25 32.00 24.44 11.16
C GLU A 25 31.60 25.23 12.40
N LYS A 26 30.38 25.77 12.41
CA LYS A 26 29.84 26.55 13.53
C LYS A 26 29.08 25.72 14.56
N GLU A 27 29.00 24.41 14.35
CA GLU A 27 28.28 23.45 15.20
C GLU A 27 26.88 23.96 15.62
N ARG A 28 26.03 24.29 14.64
CA ARG A 28 24.71 24.90 14.90
C ARG A 28 23.63 24.53 13.89
N ILE A 29 22.36 24.68 14.27
CA ILE A 29 21.23 24.57 13.33
C ILE A 29 21.14 25.84 12.50
N HIS A 30 21.52 25.73 11.23
CA HIS A 30 21.42 26.84 10.28
C HIS A 30 19.96 27.11 9.92
N ASP A 31 19.23 26.10 9.43
CA ASP A 31 17.82 26.23 9.05
C ASP A 31 17.09 24.89 9.21
N LEU A 32 15.77 24.94 9.37
CA LEU A 32 14.93 23.75 9.52
C LEU A 32 13.49 24.02 9.14
N GLY A 33 12.77 22.99 8.71
CA GLY A 33 11.37 23.13 8.38
C GLY A 33 10.65 21.84 8.05
N VAL A 34 9.38 21.98 7.67
CA VAL A 34 8.49 20.85 7.36
C VAL A 34 7.74 21.11 6.07
N ARG A 35 7.74 20.11 5.19
CA ARG A 35 6.95 20.08 3.95
C ARG A 35 5.85 19.02 4.06
N ILE A 36 4.59 19.43 4.05
CA ILE A 36 3.42 18.54 4.09
C ILE A 36 2.82 18.34 2.71
N PHE A 37 2.39 17.12 2.42
CA PHE A 37 1.69 16.75 1.20
C PHE A 37 0.67 15.63 1.45
N GLU A 38 -0.39 15.58 0.66
CA GLU A 38 -1.41 14.55 0.82
C GLU A 38 -0.98 13.21 0.22
N ARG A 39 -1.44 12.11 0.79
CA ARG A 39 -1.21 10.78 0.24
C ARG A 39 -2.00 10.58 -1.07
N PRO A 40 -1.43 9.95 -2.12
CA PRO A 40 -2.11 9.68 -3.39
C PRO A 40 -3.06 8.47 -3.34
N GLU A 41 -3.76 8.29 -2.22
CA GLU A 41 -4.66 7.17 -1.95
C GLU A 41 -5.92 7.66 -1.24
N ASP A 42 -6.97 6.86 -1.31
CA ASP A 42 -8.17 7.07 -0.52
C ASP A 42 -7.90 6.74 0.96
N PRO A 43 -8.20 7.64 1.90
CA PRO A 43 -7.89 7.44 3.32
C PRO A 43 -8.72 6.33 3.99
N GLN A 44 -9.87 5.94 3.44
CA GLN A 44 -10.76 4.95 4.04
C GLN A 44 -10.38 3.52 3.66
N ASN A 45 -10.02 3.28 2.40
CA ASN A 45 -9.78 1.94 1.88
C ASN A 45 -8.38 1.73 1.27
N GLY A 46 -7.57 2.79 1.14
CA GLY A 46 -6.21 2.71 0.58
C GLY A 46 -6.15 2.54 -0.93
N ASP A 47 -7.28 2.62 -1.65
CA ASP A 47 -7.28 2.53 -3.10
C ASP A 47 -6.53 3.73 -3.71
N SER A 48 -5.80 3.50 -4.79
CA SER A 48 -5.15 4.60 -5.52
C SER A 48 -6.18 5.59 -6.03
N LEU A 49 -5.91 6.90 -5.89
CA LEU A 49 -6.74 7.96 -6.51
C LEU A 49 -6.83 7.85 -8.04
N ALA A 50 -6.00 7.01 -8.68
CA ALA A 50 -6.07 6.71 -10.09
C ALA A 50 -7.13 5.64 -10.46
N LYS A 51 -7.60 4.84 -9.49
CA LYS A 51 -8.56 3.75 -9.71
C LYS A 51 -9.92 4.28 -10.24
N PRO A 52 -10.58 5.28 -9.60
CA PRO A 52 -11.83 5.83 -10.14
C PRO A 52 -11.68 6.35 -11.58
N ARG A 53 -10.54 6.99 -11.90
CA ARG A 53 -10.24 7.46 -13.26
C ARG A 53 -10.12 6.30 -14.25
N ARG A 54 -9.48 5.20 -13.87
CA ARG A 54 -9.30 4.00 -14.70
C ARG A 54 -10.66 3.33 -14.96
N ASP A 55 -11.48 3.18 -13.93
CA ASP A 55 -12.78 2.53 -14.01
C ASP A 55 -13.76 3.34 -14.87
N ALA A 56 -13.81 4.66 -14.68
CA ALA A 56 -14.59 5.56 -15.53
C ALA A 56 -14.11 5.54 -17.00
N ARG A 57 -12.80 5.47 -17.25
CA ARG A 57 -12.25 5.34 -18.61
C ARG A 57 -12.66 4.03 -19.27
N SER A 58 -12.58 2.92 -18.53
CA SER A 58 -13.03 1.61 -18.98
C SER A 58 -14.52 1.62 -19.35
N ALA A 59 -15.37 2.18 -18.48
CA ALA A 59 -16.80 2.34 -18.74
C ALA A 59 -17.08 3.20 -19.99
N ARG A 60 -16.38 4.34 -20.16
CA ARG A 60 -16.50 5.19 -21.36
C ARG A 60 -16.12 4.43 -22.64
N HIS A 61 -15.00 3.70 -22.62
CA HIS A 61 -14.58 2.89 -23.77
C HIS A 61 -15.61 1.81 -24.10
N ARG A 62 -16.14 1.10 -23.10
CA ARG A 62 -17.19 0.08 -23.28
C ARG A 62 -18.45 0.66 -23.91
N LEU A 63 -18.93 1.81 -23.42
CA LEU A 63 -20.12 2.49 -23.95
C LEU A 63 -19.89 3.06 -25.36
N LYS A 64 -18.72 3.67 -25.60
CA LYS A 64 -18.33 4.19 -26.93
C LYS A 64 -18.29 3.06 -27.96
N ARG A 65 -17.60 1.96 -27.65
CA ARG A 65 -17.47 0.79 -28.56
C ARG A 65 -18.80 0.13 -28.84
N ARG A 66 -19.68 0.00 -27.82
CA ARG A 66 -21.06 -0.47 -28.04
C ARG A 66 -21.81 0.43 -29.02
N ARG A 67 -21.71 1.75 -28.87
CA ARG A 67 -22.36 2.72 -29.77
C ARG A 67 -21.80 2.64 -31.20
N GLN A 68 -20.48 2.54 -31.35
CA GLN A 68 -19.84 2.41 -32.66
C GLN A 68 -20.33 1.17 -33.40
N ARG A 69 -20.42 0.02 -32.71
CA ARG A 69 -20.99 -1.21 -33.27
C ARG A 69 -22.45 -1.07 -33.66
N LEU A 70 -23.28 -0.50 -32.79
CA LEU A 70 -24.69 -0.27 -33.11
C LEU A 70 -24.88 0.70 -34.28
N ASN A 71 -24.03 1.71 -34.41
CA ASN A 71 -24.06 2.62 -35.56
C ASN A 71 -23.54 1.96 -36.83
N TYR A 72 -22.58 1.04 -36.73
CA TYR A 72 -22.12 0.26 -37.87
C TYR A 72 -23.24 -0.62 -38.42
N LEU A 73 -23.98 -1.34 -37.55
CA LEU A 73 -25.16 -2.10 -37.96
C LEU A 73 -26.20 -1.22 -38.68
N LYS A 74 -26.46 0.00 -38.19
CA LYS A 74 -27.38 0.94 -38.88
C LYS A 74 -26.89 1.28 -40.28
N ARG A 75 -25.60 1.62 -40.41
CA ARG A 75 -24.99 1.96 -41.70
C ARG A 75 -25.01 0.77 -42.66
N PHE A 76 -24.79 -0.43 -42.14
CA PHE A 76 -24.89 -1.65 -42.94
C PHE A 76 -26.26 -1.78 -43.61
N PHE A 77 -27.35 -1.67 -42.84
CA PHE A 77 -28.71 -1.75 -43.41
C PHE A 77 -29.02 -0.66 -44.44
N VAL A 78 -28.46 0.53 -44.27
CA VAL A 78 -28.61 1.63 -45.24
C VAL A 78 -27.78 1.39 -46.51
N ASN A 79 -26.51 0.99 -46.36
CA ASN A 79 -25.58 0.79 -47.46
C ASN A 79 -26.00 -0.39 -48.36
N GLU A 80 -26.47 -1.48 -47.74
CA GLU A 80 -27.03 -2.65 -48.44
C GLU A 80 -28.45 -2.40 -48.96
N LYS A 81 -28.98 -1.16 -48.83
CA LYS A 81 -30.31 -0.74 -49.28
C LYS A 81 -31.46 -1.58 -48.71
N ILE A 82 -31.29 -2.14 -47.52
CA ILE A 82 -32.31 -2.96 -46.82
C ILE A 82 -33.33 -2.06 -46.11
N LEU A 83 -32.85 -0.98 -45.47
CA LEU A 83 -33.70 0.01 -44.81
C LEU A 83 -33.16 1.42 -45.04
N THR A 84 -34.06 2.40 -45.11
CA THR A 84 -33.69 3.82 -45.11
C THR A 84 -33.31 4.29 -43.70
N GLN A 85 -32.61 5.43 -43.64
CA GLN A 85 -32.27 6.10 -42.38
C GLN A 85 -33.51 6.50 -41.56
N ALA A 86 -34.63 6.79 -42.22
CA ALA A 86 -35.91 7.12 -41.61
C ALA A 86 -36.57 5.89 -40.96
N GLN A 87 -36.65 4.76 -41.67
CA GLN A 87 -37.17 3.50 -41.12
C GLN A 87 -36.37 3.04 -39.89
N ILE A 88 -35.04 3.13 -39.95
CA ILE A 88 -34.19 2.83 -38.78
C ILE A 88 -34.49 3.74 -37.59
N ALA A 89 -34.78 5.03 -37.85
CA ALA A 89 -35.15 5.96 -36.78
C ALA A 89 -36.49 5.58 -36.15
N GLU A 90 -37.47 5.20 -36.96
CA GLU A 90 -38.79 4.74 -36.52
C GLU A 90 -38.70 3.47 -35.66
N VAL A 91 -37.99 2.43 -36.11
CA VAL A 91 -37.82 1.17 -35.36
C VAL A 91 -37.18 1.40 -33.97
N LEU A 92 -36.32 2.42 -33.86
CA LEU A 92 -35.63 2.76 -32.63
C LEU A 92 -36.35 3.81 -31.77
N ASP A 93 -37.42 4.43 -32.28
CA ASP A 93 -38.20 5.41 -31.53
C ASP A 93 -38.94 4.73 -30.37
N PRO A 94 -38.68 5.12 -29.10
CA PRO A 94 -39.40 4.63 -27.93
C PRO A 94 -40.93 4.61 -28.05
N LYS A 95 -41.53 5.48 -28.88
CA LYS A 95 -42.99 5.60 -29.07
C LYS A 95 -43.55 4.74 -30.21
N SER A 96 -42.70 4.18 -31.07
CA SER A 96 -43.14 3.39 -32.21
C SER A 96 -43.81 2.07 -31.79
N THR A 97 -44.72 1.57 -32.63
CA THR A 97 -45.34 0.24 -32.51
C THR A 97 -44.31 -0.87 -32.48
N TYR A 98 -43.17 -0.72 -33.18
CA TYR A 98 -42.07 -1.67 -33.15
C TYR A 98 -41.54 -1.90 -31.73
N ASN A 99 -41.66 -0.95 -30.80
CA ASN A 99 -41.22 -1.15 -29.41
C ASN A 99 -42.19 -1.94 -28.54
N LYS A 100 -43.40 -2.20 -29.01
CA LYS A 100 -44.34 -3.15 -28.37
C LYS A 100 -44.01 -4.61 -28.72
N LEU A 101 -43.25 -4.84 -29.80
CA LEU A 101 -42.87 -6.19 -30.22
C LEU A 101 -41.91 -6.85 -29.21
N ASN A 102 -42.19 -8.11 -28.90
CA ASN A 102 -41.31 -8.93 -28.07
C ASN A 102 -40.11 -9.41 -28.89
N VAL A 103 -38.94 -8.81 -28.65
CA VAL A 103 -37.73 -9.12 -29.40
C VAL A 103 -37.22 -10.55 -29.20
N TYR A 104 -37.60 -11.24 -28.11
CA TYR A 104 -37.20 -12.63 -27.91
C TYR A 104 -38.03 -13.59 -28.76
N THR A 105 -39.34 -13.35 -28.87
CA THR A 105 -40.20 -14.14 -29.78
C THR A 105 -39.86 -13.87 -31.24
N LEU A 106 -39.46 -12.64 -31.60
CA LEU A 106 -38.94 -12.35 -32.94
C LEU A 106 -37.64 -13.09 -33.24
N ARG A 107 -36.72 -13.22 -32.26
CA ARG A 107 -35.48 -14.00 -32.43
C ARG A 107 -35.75 -15.47 -32.70
N ASP A 108 -36.76 -16.04 -32.04
CA ASP A 108 -37.21 -17.41 -32.26
C ASP A 108 -37.91 -17.57 -33.63
N LYS A 109 -38.84 -16.66 -33.94
CA LYS A 109 -39.53 -16.61 -35.24
C LYS A 109 -38.56 -16.52 -36.42
N ALA A 110 -37.47 -15.75 -36.29
CA ALA A 110 -36.45 -15.55 -37.32
C ALA A 110 -35.76 -16.84 -37.80
N LEU A 111 -35.87 -17.94 -37.05
CA LEU A 111 -35.25 -19.21 -37.41
C LEU A 111 -36.02 -19.98 -38.49
N ASN A 112 -37.34 -19.79 -38.55
CA ASN A 112 -38.24 -20.63 -39.36
C ASN A 112 -39.22 -19.83 -40.23
N TYR A 113 -39.39 -18.53 -39.96
CA TYR A 113 -40.36 -17.70 -40.67
C TYR A 113 -39.72 -16.40 -41.15
N GLU A 114 -40.24 -15.86 -42.25
CA GLU A 114 -39.87 -14.53 -42.75
C GLU A 114 -40.12 -13.45 -41.69
N LEU A 115 -39.11 -12.60 -41.50
CA LEU A 115 -39.25 -11.33 -40.80
C LEU A 115 -39.22 -10.17 -41.79
N THR A 116 -39.99 -9.13 -41.48
CA THR A 116 -39.82 -7.84 -42.15
C THR A 116 -38.41 -7.28 -41.90
N ALA A 117 -37.94 -6.42 -42.80
CA ALA A 117 -36.61 -5.79 -42.67
C ALA A 117 -36.46 -5.04 -41.34
N GLU A 118 -37.51 -4.39 -40.86
CA GLU A 118 -37.59 -3.69 -39.58
C GLU A 118 -37.52 -4.64 -38.37
N GLU A 119 -38.22 -5.78 -38.41
CA GLU A 119 -38.16 -6.81 -37.38
C GLU A 119 -36.77 -7.45 -37.32
N LEU A 120 -36.19 -7.80 -38.48
CA LEU A 120 -34.84 -8.34 -38.58
C LEU A 120 -33.81 -7.35 -38.03
N PHE A 121 -33.90 -6.08 -38.41
CA PHE A 121 -33.04 -5.03 -37.84
C PHE A 121 -33.17 -4.96 -36.32
N LYS A 122 -34.38 -5.04 -35.77
CA LYS A 122 -34.61 -5.04 -34.31
C LYS A 122 -33.94 -6.22 -33.61
N VAL A 123 -34.03 -7.42 -34.20
CA VAL A 123 -33.38 -8.65 -33.74
C VAL A 123 -31.85 -8.47 -33.71
N LEU A 124 -31.25 -8.10 -34.85
CA LEU A 124 -29.80 -7.92 -34.97
C LEU A 124 -29.28 -6.78 -34.08
N TYR A 125 -30.06 -5.72 -33.89
CA TYR A 125 -29.72 -4.61 -33.01
C TYR A 125 -29.67 -5.04 -31.54
N GLN A 126 -30.58 -5.93 -31.12
CA GLN A 126 -30.60 -6.48 -29.77
C GLN A 126 -29.37 -7.36 -29.52
N ILE A 127 -29.08 -8.31 -30.42
CA ILE A 127 -27.92 -9.22 -30.33
C ILE A 127 -26.63 -8.40 -30.32
N SER A 128 -26.51 -7.41 -31.22
CA SER A 128 -25.39 -6.48 -31.26
C SER A 128 -25.20 -5.71 -29.95
N LYS A 129 -26.29 -5.33 -29.28
CA LYS A 129 -26.24 -4.66 -27.98
C LYS A 129 -25.81 -5.62 -26.86
N ARG A 130 -26.12 -6.91 -26.97
CA ARG A 130 -26.04 -7.95 -25.90
C ARG A 130 -25.49 -9.30 -26.38
N ARG A 131 -24.33 -9.27 -27.01
CA ARG A 131 -23.60 -10.40 -27.63
C ARG A 131 -22.95 -11.42 -26.69
N GLY A 132 -23.52 -11.72 -25.52
CA GLY A 132 -22.95 -12.70 -24.57
C GLY A 132 -21.58 -12.35 -23.98
N PHE A 133 -21.00 -13.28 -23.22
CA PHE A 133 -19.66 -13.17 -22.61
C PHE A 133 -18.60 -13.94 -23.42
N LYS A 134 -17.42 -13.36 -23.61
CA LYS A 134 -16.27 -14.04 -24.25
C LYS A 134 -15.13 -14.03 -23.24
N SER A 135 -14.74 -15.21 -22.78
CA SER A 135 -13.54 -15.37 -21.95
C SER A 135 -12.30 -15.03 -22.77
N ASN A 136 -11.33 -14.34 -22.15
CA ASN A 136 -10.02 -14.13 -22.77
C ASN A 136 -9.15 -15.39 -22.58
N ARG A 137 -9.16 -15.96 -21.36
CA ARG A 137 -8.48 -17.21 -21.03
C ARG A 137 -9.36 -18.05 -20.10
N LYS A 138 -9.94 -19.13 -20.60
CA LYS A 138 -10.96 -19.93 -19.88
C LYS A 138 -10.48 -20.38 -18.49
N VAL A 139 -9.26 -20.94 -18.43
CA VAL A 139 -8.62 -21.42 -17.19
C VAL A 139 -8.46 -20.32 -16.12
N VAL A 140 -8.30 -19.05 -16.51
CA VAL A 140 -8.21 -17.95 -15.53
C VAL A 140 -9.57 -17.71 -14.90
N GLU A 141 -10.60 -17.54 -15.73
CA GLU A 141 -11.95 -17.16 -15.29
C GLU A 141 -12.54 -18.21 -14.34
N GLU A 142 -12.35 -19.49 -14.61
CA GLU A 142 -12.82 -20.59 -13.76
C GLU A 142 -12.23 -20.57 -12.34
N THR A 143 -11.04 -20.02 -12.16
CA THR A 143 -10.38 -19.95 -10.85
C THR A 143 -10.63 -18.64 -10.09
N ASP A 144 -11.27 -17.65 -10.72
CA ASP A 144 -11.65 -16.38 -10.09
C ASP A 144 -13.01 -16.51 -9.38
N SER A 145 -13.25 -15.76 -8.31
CA SER A 145 -14.52 -15.85 -7.58
C SER A 145 -15.71 -15.32 -8.38
N GLU A 146 -15.54 -14.20 -9.10
CA GLU A 146 -16.61 -13.62 -9.91
C GLU A 146 -16.65 -14.29 -11.29
N GLY A 147 -15.48 -14.48 -11.89
CA GLY A 147 -15.30 -15.25 -13.14
C GLY A 147 -15.89 -16.65 -13.01
N GLY A 148 -15.65 -17.36 -11.91
CA GLY A 148 -16.17 -18.70 -11.66
C GLY A 148 -17.70 -18.74 -11.56
N ARG A 149 -18.35 -17.70 -11.01
CA ARG A 149 -19.82 -17.59 -11.00
C ARG A 149 -20.37 -17.39 -12.41
N VAL A 150 -19.70 -16.58 -13.24
CA VAL A 150 -20.07 -16.40 -14.65
C VAL A 150 -19.85 -17.70 -15.41
N SER A 151 -18.67 -18.32 -15.32
CA SER A 151 -18.35 -19.59 -15.97
C SER A 151 -19.34 -20.69 -15.61
N LYS A 152 -19.69 -20.83 -14.32
CA LYS A 152 -20.72 -21.79 -13.89
C LYS A 152 -22.07 -21.52 -14.54
N ALA A 153 -22.49 -20.25 -14.63
CA ALA A 153 -23.74 -19.90 -15.31
C ALA A 153 -23.69 -20.17 -16.82
N LEU A 154 -22.54 -19.96 -17.47
CA LEU A 154 -22.34 -20.30 -18.88
C LEU A 154 -22.52 -21.82 -19.09
N THR A 155 -21.84 -22.65 -18.30
CA THR A 155 -21.93 -24.11 -18.40
C THR A 155 -23.35 -24.63 -18.15
N ILE A 156 -24.05 -24.12 -17.14
CA ILE A 156 -25.45 -24.51 -16.86
C ILE A 156 -26.36 -24.15 -18.03
N ASN A 157 -26.16 -22.99 -18.66
CA ASN A 157 -26.99 -22.57 -19.78
C ASN A 157 -26.65 -23.32 -21.07
N GLU A 158 -25.38 -23.66 -21.28
CA GLU A 158 -24.94 -24.53 -22.38
C GLU A 158 -25.56 -25.93 -22.26
N GLN A 159 -25.54 -26.52 -21.06
CA GLN A 159 -26.22 -27.78 -20.75
C GLN A 159 -27.73 -27.68 -21.00
N LEU A 160 -28.39 -26.61 -20.52
CA LEU A 160 -29.81 -26.40 -20.75
C LEU A 160 -30.17 -26.35 -22.24
N LEU A 161 -29.36 -25.66 -23.07
CA LEU A 161 -29.58 -25.60 -24.51
C LEU A 161 -29.53 -27.00 -25.14
N ALA A 162 -28.56 -27.83 -24.71
CA ALA A 162 -28.41 -29.19 -25.21
C ALA A 162 -29.53 -30.12 -24.71
N GLU A 163 -29.79 -30.17 -23.40
CA GLU A 163 -30.76 -31.07 -22.76
C GLU A 163 -32.21 -30.79 -23.19
N LYS A 164 -32.56 -29.51 -23.40
CA LYS A 164 -33.89 -29.10 -23.86
C LYS A 164 -33.98 -28.98 -25.39
N CYS A 165 -32.93 -29.34 -26.11
CA CYS A 165 -32.86 -29.29 -27.58
C CYS A 165 -33.19 -27.90 -28.16
N TYR A 166 -32.84 -26.81 -27.47
CA TYR A 166 -33.01 -25.46 -28.01
C TYR A 166 -31.91 -25.15 -29.02
N LYS A 167 -32.32 -24.78 -30.24
CA LYS A 167 -31.41 -24.45 -31.35
C LYS A 167 -30.60 -23.18 -31.07
N THR A 168 -31.20 -22.18 -30.41
CA THR A 168 -30.52 -20.90 -30.16
C THR A 168 -30.84 -20.29 -28.80
N VAL A 169 -30.00 -19.33 -28.36
CA VAL A 169 -30.24 -18.51 -27.16
C VAL A 169 -31.56 -17.73 -27.28
N GLY A 170 -31.92 -17.28 -28.48
CA GLY A 170 -33.16 -16.57 -28.76
C GLY A 170 -34.39 -17.41 -28.45
N GLN A 171 -34.39 -18.65 -28.94
CA GLN A 171 -35.44 -19.66 -28.70
C GLN A 171 -35.57 -19.99 -27.21
N ALA A 172 -34.47 -20.34 -26.54
CA ALA A 172 -34.49 -20.63 -25.10
C ALA A 172 -35.02 -19.44 -24.29
N LEU A 173 -34.55 -18.23 -24.60
CA LEU A 173 -35.04 -17.01 -23.96
C LEU A 173 -36.50 -16.68 -24.34
N ALA A 174 -37.08 -17.23 -25.38
CA ALA A 174 -38.49 -17.04 -25.71
C ALA A 174 -39.38 -18.04 -24.96
N GLN A 175 -38.99 -19.32 -24.97
CA GLN A 175 -39.85 -20.46 -24.65
C GLN A 175 -39.66 -21.02 -23.23
N ASP A 176 -38.44 -21.01 -22.67
CA ASP A 176 -38.16 -21.72 -21.42
C ASP A 176 -38.72 -20.98 -20.18
N GLU A 177 -39.39 -21.74 -19.31
CA GLU A 177 -40.03 -21.26 -18.07
C GLU A 177 -39.03 -20.56 -17.12
N LYS A 178 -37.78 -21.01 -17.08
CA LYS A 178 -36.70 -20.40 -16.30
C LYS A 178 -36.56 -18.91 -16.54
N TYR A 179 -36.86 -18.46 -17.76
CA TYR A 179 -36.70 -17.07 -18.15
C TYR A 179 -38.01 -16.27 -18.11
N THR A 180 -39.15 -16.88 -17.76
CA THR A 180 -40.46 -16.22 -17.75
C THR A 180 -40.49 -15.01 -16.82
N GLU A 181 -39.98 -15.13 -15.60
CA GLU A 181 -39.94 -14.01 -14.65
C GLU A 181 -39.04 -12.86 -15.12
N HIS A 182 -37.84 -13.18 -15.63
CA HIS A 182 -36.92 -12.17 -16.14
C HIS A 182 -35.91 -12.75 -17.14
N LYS A 183 -35.82 -12.11 -18.32
CA LYS A 183 -34.82 -12.46 -19.35
C LYS A 183 -33.43 -11.88 -19.08
N ARG A 184 -33.24 -11.09 -18.02
CA ARG A 184 -32.01 -10.33 -17.75
C ARG A 184 -31.47 -10.66 -16.37
N ASN A 185 -30.15 -10.70 -16.24
CA ASN A 185 -29.47 -10.77 -14.95
C ASN A 185 -29.95 -9.66 -14.01
N LYS A 186 -30.22 -10.04 -12.76
CA LYS A 186 -30.47 -9.14 -11.64
C LYS A 186 -29.14 -8.73 -11.00
N ARG A 187 -29.19 -7.82 -10.03
CA ARG A 187 -27.99 -7.42 -9.28
C ARG A 187 -27.41 -8.65 -8.56
N ASP A 188 -26.10 -8.87 -8.70
CA ASP A 188 -25.36 -9.98 -8.10
C ASP A 188 -25.84 -11.40 -8.49
N SER A 189 -26.63 -11.53 -9.57
CA SER A 189 -27.04 -12.81 -10.15
C SER A 189 -26.66 -12.88 -11.63
N TYR A 190 -25.87 -13.89 -11.98
CA TYR A 190 -25.34 -14.12 -13.33
C TYR A 190 -26.03 -15.26 -14.07
N THR A 191 -27.14 -15.80 -13.54
CA THR A 191 -27.79 -17.04 -13.98
C THR A 191 -28.24 -17.04 -15.44
N ASN A 192 -28.52 -15.88 -16.03
CA ASN A 192 -29.04 -15.74 -17.39
C ASN A 192 -27.95 -15.20 -18.33
N SER A 193 -26.70 -15.64 -18.11
CA SER A 193 -25.53 -15.30 -18.93
C SER A 193 -25.25 -16.44 -19.92
N PHE A 194 -25.06 -16.10 -21.19
CA PHE A 194 -24.71 -17.05 -22.25
C PHE A 194 -23.36 -16.71 -22.87
N ALA A 195 -22.71 -17.70 -23.47
CA ALA A 195 -21.41 -17.54 -24.09
C ALA A 195 -21.57 -16.77 -25.40
N ARG A 196 -20.51 -16.07 -25.82
CA ARG A 196 -20.53 -15.37 -27.10
C ARG A 196 -20.62 -16.35 -28.28
N ALA A 197 -20.12 -17.58 -28.11
CA ALA A 197 -20.27 -18.64 -29.10
C ALA A 197 -21.74 -18.94 -29.39
N ASP A 198 -22.57 -19.06 -28.35
CA ASP A 198 -24.01 -19.31 -28.49
C ASP A 198 -24.73 -18.20 -29.28
N PHE A 199 -24.33 -16.94 -29.06
CA PHE A 199 -24.86 -15.80 -29.83
C PHE A 199 -24.30 -15.73 -31.26
N ILE A 200 -23.09 -16.24 -31.50
CA ILE A 200 -22.54 -16.38 -32.86
C ILE A 200 -23.39 -17.40 -33.62
N HIS A 201 -23.59 -18.59 -33.03
CA HIS A 201 -24.40 -19.65 -33.61
C HIS A 201 -25.82 -19.16 -33.91
N GLU A 202 -26.47 -18.50 -32.96
CA GLU A 202 -27.79 -17.89 -33.19
C GLU A 202 -27.80 -16.91 -34.36
N LEU A 203 -26.78 -16.05 -34.45
CA LEU A 203 -26.70 -15.05 -35.51
C LEU A 203 -26.50 -15.69 -36.89
N GLU A 204 -25.69 -16.74 -36.97
CA GLU A 204 -25.48 -17.51 -38.20
C GLU A 204 -26.76 -18.23 -38.64
N GLU A 205 -27.48 -18.87 -37.73
CA GLU A 205 -28.75 -19.53 -38.03
C GLU A 205 -29.83 -18.53 -38.48
N ILE A 206 -29.92 -17.37 -37.83
CA ILE A 206 -30.84 -16.29 -38.26
C ILE A 206 -30.46 -15.79 -39.66
N ILE A 207 -29.18 -15.53 -39.93
CA ILE A 207 -28.73 -15.04 -41.24
C ILE A 207 -28.98 -16.07 -42.33
N LYS A 208 -28.75 -17.35 -42.03
CA LYS A 208 -29.03 -18.46 -42.93
C LYS A 208 -30.51 -18.55 -43.27
N ALA A 209 -31.39 -18.53 -42.26
CA ALA A 209 -32.84 -18.59 -42.47
C ALA A 209 -33.38 -17.35 -43.19
N GLN A 210 -32.85 -16.17 -42.88
CA GLN A 210 -33.31 -14.90 -43.44
C GLN A 210 -32.65 -14.55 -44.79
N ARG A 211 -31.78 -15.44 -45.32
CA ARG A 211 -31.02 -15.22 -46.55
C ARG A 211 -31.92 -14.98 -47.76
N SER A 212 -33.00 -15.76 -47.88
CA SER A 212 -33.92 -15.69 -49.03
C SER A 212 -34.91 -14.53 -48.98
N TYR A 213 -34.95 -13.77 -47.87
CA TYR A 213 -35.94 -12.72 -47.61
C TYR A 213 -35.27 -11.33 -47.60
N ALA A 214 -35.26 -10.66 -46.45
CA ALA A 214 -34.69 -9.32 -46.28
C ALA A 214 -33.17 -9.24 -46.55
N LEU A 215 -32.45 -10.37 -46.63
CA LEU A 215 -31.01 -10.42 -46.91
C LEU A 215 -30.65 -10.94 -48.32
N LYS A 216 -31.63 -11.08 -49.23
CA LYS A 216 -31.44 -11.70 -50.55
C LYS A 216 -30.37 -11.05 -51.42
N SER A 217 -30.20 -9.72 -51.30
CA SER A 217 -29.28 -8.94 -52.13
C SER A 217 -27.92 -8.67 -51.48
N VAL A 218 -27.68 -9.19 -50.27
CA VAL A 218 -26.46 -8.93 -49.50
C VAL A 218 -25.39 -9.97 -49.86
N SER A 219 -24.13 -9.59 -50.07
CA SER A 219 -23.06 -10.57 -50.35
C SER A 219 -22.63 -11.34 -49.09
N ASP A 220 -22.06 -12.54 -49.27
CA ASP A 220 -21.50 -13.31 -48.15
C ASP A 220 -20.34 -12.58 -47.47
N GLU A 221 -19.52 -11.86 -48.26
CA GLU A 221 -18.45 -11.02 -47.74
C GLU A 221 -18.98 -9.89 -46.85
N ALA A 222 -20.06 -9.22 -47.27
CA ALA A 222 -20.70 -8.17 -46.48
C ALA A 222 -21.25 -8.72 -45.16
N LEU A 223 -21.87 -9.91 -45.17
CA LEU A 223 -22.35 -10.58 -43.95
C LEU A 223 -21.19 -11.00 -43.03
N ARG A 224 -20.11 -11.57 -43.59
CA ARG A 224 -18.91 -11.94 -42.83
C ARG A 224 -18.28 -10.72 -42.16
N ASN A 225 -18.18 -9.61 -42.88
CA ASN A 225 -17.69 -8.35 -42.35
C ASN A 225 -18.65 -7.75 -41.29
N LEU A 226 -19.97 -7.92 -41.43
CA LEU A 226 -20.95 -7.53 -40.41
C LEU A 226 -20.76 -8.31 -39.10
N ILE A 227 -20.65 -9.64 -39.18
CA ILE A 227 -20.60 -10.53 -38.02
C ILE A 227 -19.23 -10.47 -37.34
N TYR A 228 -18.16 -10.73 -38.10
CA TYR A 228 -16.82 -10.98 -37.60
C TYR A 228 -15.87 -9.79 -37.78
N GLY A 229 -16.14 -8.96 -38.78
CA GLY A 229 -15.26 -7.83 -39.13
C GLY A 229 -14.00 -8.27 -39.82
N VAL A 230 -14.04 -9.41 -40.52
CA VAL A 230 -12.96 -9.94 -41.33
C VAL A 230 -13.43 -10.16 -42.76
N ASP A 231 -12.49 -10.15 -43.71
CA ASP A 231 -12.72 -10.60 -45.10
C ASP A 231 -12.68 -12.13 -45.23
N SER A 232 -12.72 -12.61 -46.47
CA SER A 232 -12.60 -14.04 -46.82
C SER A 232 -11.31 -14.65 -46.28
N ASP A 233 -10.20 -13.91 -46.31
CA ASP A 233 -8.86 -14.34 -45.88
C ASP A 233 -8.67 -14.27 -44.35
N GLY A 234 -9.68 -13.76 -43.63
CA GLY A 234 -9.66 -13.65 -42.17
C GLY A 234 -8.88 -12.42 -41.67
N LEU A 235 -8.52 -11.48 -42.54
CA LEU A 235 -7.89 -10.23 -42.17
C LEU A 235 -8.92 -9.25 -41.61
N LEU A 236 -8.53 -8.53 -40.56
CA LEU A 236 -9.41 -7.62 -39.85
C LEU A 236 -9.74 -6.37 -40.69
N THR A 237 -10.92 -6.35 -41.29
CA THR A 237 -11.44 -5.22 -42.07
C THR A 237 -12.27 -4.25 -41.22
N ASN A 238 -12.96 -4.72 -40.17
CA ASN A 238 -13.84 -3.86 -39.38
C ASN A 238 -13.89 -4.15 -37.88
N ARG A 239 -13.34 -3.22 -37.09
CA ARG A 239 -13.32 -3.28 -35.62
C ARG A 239 -14.67 -3.03 -34.93
N ASN A 240 -15.72 -2.71 -35.68
CA ASN A 240 -17.06 -2.41 -35.18
C ASN A 240 -18.07 -3.52 -35.47
N ALA A 241 -17.66 -4.65 -36.05
CA ALA A 241 -18.51 -5.81 -36.29
C ALA A 241 -19.22 -6.35 -35.04
N ILE A 242 -20.28 -7.13 -35.25
CA ILE A 242 -21.20 -7.58 -34.20
C ILE A 242 -20.44 -8.34 -33.11
N MET A 243 -19.62 -9.32 -33.49
CA MET A 243 -18.97 -10.26 -32.57
C MET A 243 -17.50 -9.93 -32.29
N TYR A 244 -16.90 -9.03 -33.07
CA TYR A 244 -15.51 -8.61 -32.87
C TYR A 244 -15.26 -7.98 -31.49
N GLN A 245 -14.20 -8.42 -30.83
CA GLN A 245 -13.68 -7.84 -29.59
C GLN A 245 -12.21 -7.49 -29.78
N ARG A 246 -11.84 -6.25 -29.44
CA ARG A 246 -10.44 -5.84 -29.40
C ARG A 246 -9.68 -6.65 -28.35
N PRO A 247 -8.40 -6.99 -28.60
CA PRO A 247 -7.61 -7.75 -27.65
C PRO A 247 -7.54 -7.08 -26.27
N PHE A 248 -7.57 -7.88 -25.20
CA PHE A 248 -7.51 -7.38 -23.82
C PHE A 248 -6.15 -6.76 -23.48
N MET A 249 -5.07 -7.50 -23.76
CA MET A 249 -3.69 -7.10 -23.63
C MET A 249 -2.92 -7.65 -24.84
N THR A 250 -2.10 -6.81 -25.47
CA THR A 250 -1.20 -7.27 -26.53
C THR A 250 0.20 -7.50 -25.97
N GLU A 251 0.96 -8.38 -26.63
CA GLU A 251 2.38 -8.59 -26.33
C GLU A 251 3.15 -7.27 -26.29
N ASP A 252 2.97 -6.39 -27.27
CA ASP A 252 3.65 -5.09 -27.33
C ASP A 252 3.40 -4.22 -26.09
N LEU A 253 2.17 -4.25 -25.57
CA LEU A 253 1.82 -3.50 -24.37
C LEU A 253 2.52 -4.10 -23.15
N ILE A 254 2.60 -5.42 -23.06
CA ILE A 254 3.35 -6.09 -21.99
C ILE A 254 4.84 -5.79 -22.12
N LYS A 255 5.44 -5.90 -23.31
CA LYS A 255 6.84 -5.52 -23.57
C LYS A 255 7.16 -4.08 -23.13
N LYS A 256 6.23 -3.13 -23.36
CA LYS A 256 6.36 -1.75 -22.88
C LYS A 256 6.30 -1.60 -21.37
N MET A 257 5.56 -2.48 -20.68
CA MET A 257 5.45 -2.49 -19.22
C MET A 257 6.59 -3.25 -18.53
N VAL A 258 7.31 -4.10 -19.26
CA VAL A 258 8.45 -4.86 -18.76
C VAL A 258 9.68 -3.95 -18.69
N GLY A 259 10.27 -3.87 -17.50
CA GLY A 259 11.52 -3.15 -17.27
C GLY A 259 12.71 -3.80 -17.98
N GLU A 260 13.80 -3.04 -18.08
CA GLU A 260 15.03 -3.49 -18.73
C GLU A 260 15.88 -4.36 -17.80
N CYS A 261 16.75 -5.16 -18.41
CA CYS A 261 17.77 -5.94 -17.70
C CYS A 261 18.62 -5.03 -16.81
N THR A 262 19.10 -5.59 -15.70
CA THR A 262 20.03 -4.89 -14.80
C THR A 262 21.38 -4.60 -15.48
N PHE A 263 21.85 -5.51 -16.35
CA PHE A 263 23.18 -5.43 -16.96
C PHE A 263 23.17 -5.15 -18.47
N GLU A 264 22.28 -5.80 -19.22
CA GLU A 264 22.20 -5.69 -20.68
C GLU A 264 21.25 -4.54 -21.07
N LYS A 265 21.80 -3.36 -21.36
CA LYS A 265 21.00 -2.19 -21.77
C LYS A 265 20.19 -2.48 -23.04
N GLY A 266 18.92 -2.09 -23.06
CA GLY A 266 18.00 -2.34 -24.18
C GLY A 266 17.34 -3.73 -24.15
N GLU A 267 17.89 -4.69 -23.39
CA GLU A 267 17.29 -6.02 -23.26
C GLU A 267 16.14 -6.02 -22.25
N LYS A 268 15.06 -6.74 -22.58
CA LYS A 268 13.93 -6.92 -21.66
C LYS A 268 14.20 -8.03 -20.66
N ARG A 269 13.67 -7.86 -19.44
CA ARG A 269 13.72 -8.90 -18.40
C ARG A 269 13.08 -10.19 -18.88
N ALA A 270 13.66 -11.32 -18.51
CA ALA A 270 13.14 -12.66 -18.80
C ALA A 270 11.90 -12.97 -17.96
N PRO A 271 10.92 -13.74 -18.47
CA PRO A 271 9.88 -14.34 -17.64
C PRO A 271 10.49 -15.17 -16.51
N ARG A 272 9.93 -15.09 -15.29
CA ARG A 272 10.41 -15.94 -14.17
C ARG A 272 10.22 -17.43 -14.43
N ALA A 273 9.21 -17.77 -15.24
CA ALA A 273 8.89 -19.13 -15.66
C ALA A 273 9.69 -19.58 -16.90
N SER A 274 10.66 -18.78 -17.38
CA SER A 274 11.57 -19.22 -18.43
C SER A 274 12.54 -20.26 -17.86
N TYR A 275 12.93 -21.22 -18.69
CA TYR A 275 13.87 -22.27 -18.28
C TYR A 275 15.19 -21.68 -17.80
N SER A 276 15.76 -20.69 -18.50
CA SER A 276 17.00 -20.04 -18.08
C SER A 276 16.88 -19.38 -16.70
N PHE A 277 15.74 -18.75 -16.39
CA PHE A 277 15.54 -18.11 -15.09
C PHE A 277 15.29 -19.13 -13.96
N GLU A 278 14.51 -20.18 -14.22
CA GLU A 278 14.30 -21.25 -13.24
C GLU A 278 15.60 -22.00 -12.95
N LEU A 279 16.38 -22.34 -13.98
CA LEU A 279 17.68 -22.99 -13.84
C LEU A 279 18.67 -22.10 -13.10
N PHE A 280 18.84 -20.84 -13.50
CA PHE A 280 19.68 -19.87 -12.81
C PHE A 280 19.37 -19.80 -11.31
N ARG A 281 18.08 -19.66 -10.97
CA ARG A 281 17.66 -19.54 -9.58
C ARG A 281 17.94 -20.84 -8.81
N PHE A 282 17.61 -21.98 -9.38
CA PHE A 282 17.81 -23.27 -8.75
C PHE A 282 19.30 -23.57 -8.52
N ALA A 283 20.14 -23.34 -9.53
CA ALA A 283 21.58 -23.48 -9.44
C ALA A 283 22.18 -22.51 -8.39
N ASN A 284 21.75 -21.24 -8.40
CA ASN A 284 22.22 -20.28 -7.39
C ASN A 284 21.81 -20.68 -5.97
N ASP A 285 20.61 -21.24 -5.79
CA ASP A 285 20.18 -21.78 -4.50
C ASP A 285 21.07 -22.97 -4.06
N LEU A 286 21.56 -23.80 -5.01
CA LEU A 286 22.50 -24.90 -4.72
C LEU A 286 23.88 -24.40 -4.34
N THR A 287 24.41 -23.37 -5.01
CA THR A 287 25.73 -22.79 -4.67
C THR A 287 25.80 -22.19 -3.26
N HIS A 288 24.65 -21.86 -2.68
CA HIS A 288 24.53 -21.35 -1.31
C HIS A 288 24.09 -22.43 -0.31
N LEU A 289 23.87 -23.67 -0.75
CA LEU A 289 23.47 -24.76 0.12
C LEU A 289 24.69 -25.31 0.86
N VAL A 290 24.59 -25.33 2.18
CA VAL A 290 25.62 -25.86 3.08
C VAL A 290 25.02 -27.00 3.88
N PHE A 291 25.78 -28.07 4.04
CA PHE A 291 25.50 -29.19 4.93
C PHE A 291 26.46 -29.20 6.11
N ILE A 292 25.96 -29.54 7.30
CA ILE A 292 26.73 -29.64 8.55
C ILE A 292 26.41 -30.97 9.26
N PRO A 293 27.34 -31.52 10.08
CA PRO A 293 27.06 -32.73 10.84
C PRO A 293 25.90 -32.53 11.82
N LYS A 294 25.01 -33.52 11.92
CA LYS A 294 23.84 -33.55 12.82
C LYS A 294 24.24 -33.50 14.30
N SER A 295 25.45 -33.93 14.63
CA SER A 295 26.03 -33.86 15.98
C SER A 295 26.47 -32.44 16.37
N THR A 296 26.55 -31.52 15.42
CA THR A 296 27.09 -30.18 15.62
C THR A 296 26.05 -29.10 15.35
N ASN A 297 26.18 -27.97 16.01
CA ASN A 297 25.43 -26.78 15.63
C ASN A 297 26.19 -25.98 14.55
N LYS A 298 25.49 -25.05 13.90
CA LYS A 298 26.05 -24.18 12.84
C LYS A 298 27.39 -23.52 13.22
N HIS A 299 27.53 -23.09 14.46
CA HIS A 299 28.72 -22.37 14.93
C HIS A 299 29.89 -23.31 15.08
N GLN A 300 29.67 -24.46 15.72
CA GLN A 300 30.65 -25.51 15.88
C GLN A 300 31.16 -26.02 14.51
N ALA A 301 30.23 -26.36 13.61
CA ALA A 301 30.57 -26.83 12.27
C ALA A 301 31.43 -25.82 11.49
N LYS A 302 31.17 -24.52 11.68
CA LYS A 302 31.96 -23.47 11.03
C LYS A 302 33.37 -23.34 11.64
N ARG A 303 33.48 -23.38 12.98
CA ARG A 303 34.77 -23.27 13.69
C ARG A 303 35.68 -24.45 13.35
N GLU A 304 35.11 -25.65 13.30
CA GLU A 304 35.81 -26.91 13.02
C GLU A 304 35.91 -27.22 11.51
N GLN A 305 35.46 -26.29 10.64
CA GLN A 305 35.50 -26.40 9.18
C GLN A 305 34.78 -27.65 8.62
N LEU A 306 33.75 -28.12 9.32
CA LEU A 306 32.93 -29.27 8.95
C LEU A 306 31.78 -28.91 7.98
N GLN A 307 31.86 -27.76 7.29
CA GLN A 307 30.81 -27.31 6.38
C GLN A 307 31.04 -27.88 4.98
N LEU A 308 30.07 -28.63 4.45
CA LEU A 308 30.11 -29.16 3.10
C LEU A 308 29.26 -28.32 2.15
N THR A 309 29.87 -27.87 1.06
CA THR A 309 29.19 -27.22 -0.08
C THR A 309 29.22 -28.15 -1.28
N LEU A 310 28.31 -27.96 -2.24
CA LEU A 310 28.31 -28.78 -3.45
C LEU A 310 29.39 -28.33 -4.43
N ASN A 311 30.12 -29.29 -5.00
CA ASN A 311 31.03 -29.08 -6.11
C ASN A 311 30.27 -29.01 -7.46
N PRO A 312 30.93 -28.66 -8.58
CA PRO A 312 30.29 -28.58 -9.89
C PRO A 312 29.61 -29.87 -10.34
N GLU A 313 30.23 -31.05 -10.13
CA GLU A 313 29.63 -32.33 -10.55
C GLU A 313 28.35 -32.63 -9.76
N GLN A 314 28.36 -32.38 -8.44
CA GLN A 314 27.21 -32.54 -7.56
C GLN A 314 26.08 -31.58 -7.92
N ILE A 315 26.40 -30.31 -8.23
CA ILE A 315 25.42 -29.33 -8.71
C ILE A 315 24.77 -29.85 -10.00
N ALA A 316 25.57 -30.30 -10.98
CA ALA A 316 25.07 -30.84 -12.24
C ALA A 316 24.17 -32.08 -12.03
N ALA A 317 24.57 -33.00 -11.14
CA ALA A 317 23.79 -34.19 -10.81
C ALA A 317 22.42 -33.83 -10.19
N VAL A 318 22.39 -32.87 -9.26
CA VAL A 318 21.15 -32.40 -8.63
C VAL A 318 20.26 -31.66 -9.62
N VAL A 319 20.83 -30.88 -10.54
CA VAL A 319 20.09 -30.23 -11.63
C VAL A 319 19.47 -31.26 -12.59
N ALA A 320 20.22 -32.32 -12.92
CA ALA A 320 19.70 -33.43 -13.74
C ALA A 320 18.54 -34.15 -13.04
N GLU A 321 18.64 -34.37 -11.72
CA GLU A 321 17.54 -34.93 -10.93
C GLU A 321 16.33 -33.98 -10.90
N ALA A 322 16.55 -32.66 -10.82
CA ALA A 322 15.47 -31.67 -10.85
C ALA A 322 14.66 -31.67 -12.15
N LYS A 323 15.20 -32.18 -13.26
CA LYS A 323 14.46 -32.42 -14.51
C LYS A 323 13.60 -33.70 -14.49
N LYS A 324 13.91 -34.64 -13.59
CA LYS A 324 13.16 -35.91 -13.42
C LYS A 324 12.08 -35.76 -12.37
N THR A 325 12.41 -35.14 -11.23
CA THR A 325 11.55 -35.05 -10.05
C THR A 325 10.95 -33.65 -9.92
N ALA A 326 9.62 -33.54 -9.91
CA ALA A 326 8.90 -32.27 -9.92
C ALA A 326 9.10 -31.39 -8.67
N LYS A 327 9.43 -32.01 -7.53
CA LYS A 327 9.66 -31.34 -6.26
C LYS A 327 10.91 -31.93 -5.62
N ILE A 328 12.01 -31.18 -5.63
CA ILE A 328 13.26 -31.61 -4.99
C ILE A 328 13.21 -31.18 -3.52
N THR A 329 13.39 -32.16 -2.64
CA THR A 329 13.53 -31.93 -1.19
C THR A 329 15.00 -31.81 -0.83
N TYR A 330 15.30 -31.22 0.34
CA TYR A 330 16.67 -31.17 0.85
C TYR A 330 17.29 -32.57 1.01
N LYS A 331 16.49 -33.55 1.46
CA LYS A 331 16.87 -34.97 1.52
C LYS A 331 17.35 -35.48 0.16
N LYS A 332 16.58 -35.18 -0.90
CA LYS A 332 16.89 -35.65 -2.25
C LYS A 332 18.16 -34.99 -2.79
N VAL A 333 18.39 -33.70 -2.50
CA VAL A 333 19.66 -33.03 -2.82
C VAL A 333 20.84 -33.74 -2.17
N ARG A 334 20.76 -34.02 -0.85
CA ARG A 334 21.79 -34.74 -0.09
C ARG A 334 22.12 -36.10 -0.71
N GLN A 335 21.08 -36.89 -0.99
CA GLN A 335 21.21 -38.22 -1.57
C GLN A 335 21.88 -38.20 -2.96
N VAL A 336 21.47 -37.27 -3.83
CA VAL A 336 22.03 -37.16 -5.18
C VAL A 336 23.44 -36.61 -5.17
N ALA A 337 23.77 -35.72 -4.23
CA ALA A 337 25.12 -35.20 -4.04
C ALA A 337 26.07 -36.21 -3.38
N GLY A 338 25.59 -37.38 -2.93
CA GLY A 338 26.43 -38.38 -2.25
C GLY A 338 26.88 -37.95 -0.86
N ILE A 339 26.16 -37.03 -0.20
CA ILE A 339 26.50 -36.54 1.13
C ILE A 339 25.97 -37.51 2.20
N SER A 340 26.82 -37.86 3.17
CA SER A 340 26.50 -38.79 4.27
C SER A 340 25.22 -38.42 5.02
N GLU A 341 24.49 -39.43 5.50
CA GLU A 341 23.29 -39.26 6.33
C GLU A 341 23.58 -38.57 7.67
N GLU A 342 24.84 -38.54 8.09
CA GLU A 342 25.28 -37.81 9.28
C GLU A 342 25.24 -36.29 9.10
N TYR A 343 25.15 -35.82 7.85
CA TYR A 343 25.07 -34.40 7.53
C TYR A 343 23.63 -34.00 7.23
N ALA A 344 23.28 -32.78 7.62
CA ALA A 344 21.98 -32.16 7.42
C ALA A 344 22.15 -30.75 6.85
N PRO A 345 21.15 -30.21 6.12
CA PRO A 345 21.21 -28.85 5.62
C PRO A 345 21.34 -27.85 6.78
N GLU A 346 22.31 -26.94 6.70
CA GLU A 346 22.53 -25.87 7.70
C GLU A 346 21.30 -24.96 7.82
N TYR A 347 20.64 -24.71 6.68
CA TYR A 347 19.46 -23.88 6.61
C TYR A 347 18.41 -24.47 5.67
N VAL A 348 17.19 -24.59 6.20
CA VAL A 348 16.02 -25.05 5.46
C VAL A 348 14.98 -23.95 5.34
N ARG A 349 14.47 -23.75 4.11
CA ARG A 349 13.34 -22.85 3.87
C ARG A 349 12.04 -23.49 4.33
N GLY A 350 11.20 -22.70 5.00
CA GLY A 350 9.86 -23.12 5.45
C GLY A 350 9.82 -23.63 6.89
N LYS A 351 8.64 -24.06 7.32
CA LYS A 351 8.44 -24.60 8.67
C LYS A 351 9.05 -26.00 8.77
N ILE A 352 9.81 -26.27 9.81
CA ILE A 352 10.39 -27.58 10.11
C ILE A 352 9.38 -28.36 10.96
N ASN A 353 9.15 -29.63 10.62
CA ASN A 353 8.26 -30.51 11.36
C ASN A 353 9.00 -31.18 12.52
N LYS A 354 8.29 -31.51 13.62
CA LYS A 354 8.91 -32.18 14.78
C LYS A 354 9.52 -33.54 14.41
N ASP A 355 8.85 -34.28 13.52
CA ASP A 355 9.28 -35.61 13.05
C ASP A 355 10.32 -35.55 11.91
N ASP A 356 10.84 -34.34 11.63
CA ASP A 356 11.91 -34.09 10.67
C ASP A 356 12.72 -32.87 11.18
N PRO A 357 13.48 -33.04 12.28
CA PRO A 357 14.09 -31.94 13.01
C PRO A 357 15.09 -31.13 12.19
N TYR A 358 15.61 -31.71 11.10
CA TYR A 358 16.53 -31.09 10.16
C TYR A 358 15.83 -30.54 8.91
N GLY A 359 14.52 -30.73 8.78
CA GLY A 359 13.73 -30.23 7.65
C GLY A 359 14.10 -30.86 6.31
N GLU A 360 14.64 -32.08 6.28
CA GLU A 360 15.09 -32.71 5.05
C GLU A 360 13.94 -33.00 4.08
N LYS A 361 12.72 -33.19 4.58
CA LYS A 361 11.49 -33.40 3.78
C LYS A 361 10.94 -32.08 3.21
N ASN A 362 11.47 -30.93 3.61
CA ASN A 362 11.03 -29.65 3.06
C ASN A 362 11.42 -29.52 1.59
N GLU A 363 10.64 -28.72 0.85
CA GLU A 363 10.96 -28.38 -0.53
C GLU A 363 12.20 -27.49 -0.58
N PHE A 364 13.24 -27.95 -1.28
CA PHE A 364 14.40 -27.14 -1.61
C PHE A 364 14.08 -26.22 -2.80
N GLY A 365 13.61 -26.82 -3.90
CA GLY A 365 13.29 -26.10 -5.13
C GLY A 365 12.66 -26.98 -6.20
N LYS A 366 12.31 -26.36 -7.33
CA LYS A 366 11.74 -27.02 -8.49
C LYS A 366 11.87 -26.17 -9.75
N LEU A 367 11.90 -26.85 -10.90
CA LEU A 367 11.76 -26.24 -12.23
C LEU A 367 10.27 -26.26 -12.61
N LYS A 368 9.48 -25.40 -11.98
CA LYS A 368 8.02 -25.51 -12.01
C LYS A 368 7.46 -25.38 -13.42
N ALA A 369 7.91 -24.39 -14.19
CA ALA A 369 7.42 -24.16 -15.54
C ALA A 369 7.81 -25.30 -16.48
N TYR A 370 9.05 -25.78 -16.35
CA TYR A 370 9.53 -26.98 -17.04
C TYR A 370 8.60 -28.18 -16.77
N HIS A 371 8.28 -28.47 -15.50
CA HIS A 371 7.39 -29.58 -15.14
C HIS A 371 5.93 -29.35 -15.52
N ASP A 372 5.44 -28.11 -15.49
CA ASP A 372 4.09 -27.78 -15.95
C ASP A 372 3.97 -28.06 -17.47
N ILE A 373 4.99 -27.74 -18.28
CA ILE A 373 5.04 -28.04 -19.72
C ILE A 373 5.21 -29.54 -19.95
N LYS A 374 6.16 -30.18 -19.27
CA LYS A 374 6.40 -31.63 -19.38
C LYS A 374 5.16 -32.46 -19.03
N LYS A 375 4.43 -32.06 -17.99
CA LYS A 375 3.17 -32.71 -17.60
C LYS A 375 2.08 -32.50 -18.64
N ALA A 376 2.00 -31.32 -19.26
CA ALA A 376 1.02 -31.06 -20.31
C ALA A 376 1.25 -31.94 -21.54
N LEU A 377 2.51 -32.18 -21.89
CA LEU A 377 2.90 -33.00 -23.06
C LEU A 377 3.08 -34.50 -22.73
N LYS A 378 2.56 -34.97 -21.59
CA LYS A 378 2.69 -36.39 -21.20
C LYS A 378 2.04 -37.34 -22.21
N SER A 379 0.93 -36.93 -22.86
CA SER A 379 0.27 -37.72 -23.90
C SER A 379 0.91 -37.59 -25.28
N THR A 380 1.87 -36.68 -25.46
CA THR A 380 2.54 -36.40 -26.74
C THR A 380 4.07 -36.41 -26.60
N PRO A 381 4.70 -37.59 -26.37
CA PRO A 381 6.13 -37.69 -26.10
C PRO A 381 7.04 -37.19 -27.24
N GLU A 382 6.61 -37.35 -28.49
CA GLU A 382 7.36 -36.84 -29.66
C GLU A 382 7.46 -35.31 -29.63
N ASP A 383 6.37 -34.62 -29.29
CA ASP A 383 6.36 -33.17 -29.15
C ASP A 383 7.15 -32.71 -27.93
N TRP A 384 7.20 -33.49 -26.85
CA TRP A 384 8.09 -33.22 -25.72
C TRP A 384 9.55 -33.17 -26.17
N THR A 385 10.00 -34.15 -26.96
CA THR A 385 11.39 -34.22 -27.47
C THR A 385 11.76 -32.99 -28.30
N LYS A 386 10.82 -32.44 -29.09
CA LYS A 386 11.02 -31.21 -29.86
C LYS A 386 11.22 -29.98 -28.95
N VAL A 387 10.53 -29.93 -27.80
CA VAL A 387 10.54 -28.75 -26.93
C VAL A 387 11.52 -28.82 -25.77
N ASP A 388 12.09 -29.99 -25.44
CA ASP A 388 13.01 -30.18 -24.30
C ASP A 388 14.43 -29.61 -24.56
N ASN A 389 14.47 -28.33 -24.93
CA ASN A 389 15.68 -27.54 -25.08
C ASN A 389 15.43 -26.12 -24.52
N GLU A 390 16.51 -25.45 -24.13
CA GLU A 390 16.41 -24.14 -23.45
C GLU A 390 15.69 -23.09 -24.30
N SER A 391 15.97 -23.03 -25.61
CA SER A 391 15.40 -22.01 -26.50
C SER A 391 13.88 -22.13 -26.59
N THR A 392 13.38 -23.33 -26.93
CA THR A 392 11.95 -23.57 -27.10
C THR A 392 11.19 -23.47 -25.78
N LEU A 393 11.74 -23.96 -24.66
CA LEU A 393 11.12 -23.79 -23.34
C LEU A 393 11.00 -22.32 -22.94
N ASN A 394 12.04 -21.52 -23.20
CA ASN A 394 12.01 -20.08 -22.96
C ASN A 394 10.95 -19.40 -23.83
N GLU A 395 10.84 -19.79 -25.10
CA GLU A 395 9.84 -19.26 -26.02
C GLU A 395 8.41 -19.60 -25.57
N ILE A 396 8.13 -20.86 -25.21
CA ILE A 396 6.83 -21.27 -24.67
C ILE A 396 6.51 -20.47 -23.39
N ALA A 397 7.48 -20.34 -22.47
CA ALA A 397 7.30 -19.56 -21.25
C ALA A 397 7.04 -18.07 -21.55
N TYR A 398 7.69 -17.52 -22.58
CA TYR A 398 7.47 -16.16 -23.04
C TYR A 398 6.07 -15.98 -23.63
N ILE A 399 5.64 -16.88 -24.51
CA ILE A 399 4.29 -16.91 -25.10
C ILE A 399 3.25 -16.96 -23.98
N LEU A 400 3.33 -17.93 -23.07
CA LEU A 400 2.36 -18.10 -21.97
C LEU A 400 2.35 -16.92 -20.99
N THR A 401 3.46 -16.18 -20.88
CA THR A 401 3.58 -15.00 -20.02
C THR A 401 3.05 -13.72 -20.68
N THR A 402 3.23 -13.59 -21.99
CA THR A 402 2.92 -12.35 -22.75
C THR A 402 1.58 -12.42 -23.49
N GLU A 403 1.15 -13.59 -23.96
CA GLU A 403 -0.15 -13.76 -24.56
C GLU A 403 -1.23 -14.02 -23.51
N ARG A 404 -2.36 -13.33 -23.65
CA ARG A 404 -3.48 -13.37 -22.69
C ARG A 404 -4.78 -13.88 -23.29
N GLU A 405 -4.76 -14.27 -24.56
CA GLU A 405 -5.90 -14.80 -25.27
C GLU A 405 -5.59 -16.18 -25.81
N ASP A 406 -6.53 -17.12 -25.63
CA ASP A 406 -6.35 -18.52 -26.04
C ASP A 406 -5.98 -18.62 -27.53
N ALA A 407 -6.67 -17.89 -28.40
CA ALA A 407 -6.37 -17.86 -29.84
C ALA A 407 -4.97 -17.30 -30.18
N GLY A 408 -4.50 -16.31 -29.42
CA GLY A 408 -3.16 -15.74 -29.61
C GLY A 408 -2.05 -16.69 -29.18
N ILE A 409 -2.28 -17.43 -28.09
CA ILE A 409 -1.39 -18.49 -27.61
C ILE A 409 -1.30 -19.60 -28.66
N LEU A 410 -2.45 -20.14 -29.11
CA LEU A 410 -2.50 -21.21 -30.10
C LEU A 410 -1.77 -20.83 -31.40
N LYS A 411 -2.04 -19.62 -31.94
CA LYS A 411 -1.37 -19.11 -33.16
C LYS A 411 0.15 -19.01 -33.05
N LYS A 412 0.68 -18.76 -31.85
CA LYS A 412 2.12 -18.68 -31.63
C LYS A 412 2.74 -20.04 -31.37
N LEU A 413 2.06 -20.90 -30.62
CA LEU A 413 2.50 -22.27 -30.37
C LEU A 413 2.52 -23.10 -31.66
N SER A 414 1.61 -22.87 -32.60
CA SER A 414 1.60 -23.58 -33.90
C SER A 414 2.85 -23.32 -34.74
N ARG A 415 3.60 -22.24 -34.47
CA ARG A 415 4.89 -21.95 -35.14
C ARG A 415 6.03 -22.87 -34.65
N LEU A 416 5.82 -23.57 -33.54
CA LEU A 416 6.80 -24.49 -32.95
C LEU A 416 6.71 -25.91 -33.52
N ALA A 417 5.94 -26.13 -34.60
CA ALA A 417 5.75 -27.44 -35.24
C ALA A 417 5.29 -28.56 -34.28
N LEU A 418 4.42 -28.20 -33.34
CA LEU A 418 3.78 -29.11 -32.38
C LEU A 418 2.46 -29.63 -32.93
N SER A 419 2.04 -30.82 -32.50
CA SER A 419 0.68 -31.29 -32.79
C SER A 419 -0.39 -30.36 -32.18
N ASP A 420 -1.60 -30.40 -32.74
CA ASP A 420 -2.74 -29.67 -32.19
C ASP A 420 -3.03 -30.12 -30.76
N GLU A 421 -2.96 -31.43 -30.47
CA GLU A 421 -3.15 -31.98 -29.13
C GLU A 421 -2.16 -31.37 -28.13
N ALA A 422 -0.86 -31.35 -28.45
CA ALA A 422 0.18 -30.73 -27.64
C ALA A 422 -0.09 -29.24 -27.40
N THR A 423 -0.47 -28.52 -28.45
CA THR A 423 -0.76 -27.08 -28.40
C THR A 423 -1.96 -26.78 -27.48
N TYR A 424 -3.03 -27.57 -27.55
CA TYR A 424 -4.18 -27.47 -26.64
C TYR A 424 -3.84 -27.88 -25.20
N ALA A 425 -2.97 -28.87 -25.01
CA ALA A 425 -2.52 -29.29 -23.68
C ALA A 425 -1.71 -28.18 -22.99
N ILE A 426 -0.79 -27.53 -23.71
CA ILE A 426 -0.02 -26.37 -23.21
C ILE A 426 -0.95 -25.20 -22.86
N LEU A 427 -1.98 -24.94 -23.68
CA LEU A 427 -2.95 -23.87 -23.43
C LEU A 427 -3.67 -24.03 -22.07
N LYS A 428 -3.96 -25.28 -21.68
CA LYS A 428 -4.64 -25.63 -20.41
C LYS A 428 -3.75 -25.44 -19.18
N ILE A 429 -2.45 -25.19 -19.34
CA ILE A 429 -1.55 -24.93 -18.22
C ILE A 429 -2.05 -23.73 -17.42
N ASN A 430 -2.04 -23.88 -16.09
CA ASN A 430 -2.47 -22.83 -15.20
C ASN A 430 -1.57 -21.58 -15.34
N PRO A 431 -2.13 -20.41 -15.72
CA PRO A 431 -1.37 -19.18 -15.93
C PRO A 431 -0.63 -18.67 -14.71
N LYS A 432 -0.95 -19.11 -13.49
CA LYS A 432 -0.43 -18.50 -12.26
C LYS A 432 1.11 -18.43 -12.23
N ASN A 433 1.80 -19.40 -12.83
CA ASN A 433 3.27 -19.39 -12.92
C ASN A 433 3.79 -18.42 -14.02
N PHE A 434 3.01 -18.20 -15.08
CA PHE A 434 3.38 -17.42 -16.27
C PHE A 434 2.82 -15.99 -16.22
N ARG A 435 3.23 -15.21 -15.21
CA ARG A 435 2.73 -13.83 -15.00
C ARG A 435 3.78 -12.78 -14.70
N SER A 436 5.01 -13.17 -14.38
CA SER A 436 6.00 -12.24 -13.83
C SER A 436 7.35 -12.37 -14.50
N PHE A 437 8.14 -11.29 -14.39
CA PHE A 437 9.46 -11.18 -14.97
C PHE A 437 10.52 -11.08 -13.86
N GLY A 438 11.72 -11.59 -14.16
CA GLY A 438 12.90 -11.48 -13.32
C GLY A 438 13.52 -10.09 -13.35
N HIS A 439 14.79 -9.98 -12.95
CA HIS A 439 15.58 -8.74 -13.01
C HIS A 439 16.68 -8.77 -14.09
N LEU A 440 16.89 -9.94 -14.70
CA LEU A 440 17.86 -10.20 -15.76
C LEU A 440 17.13 -10.60 -17.05
N SER A 441 17.77 -10.41 -18.20
CA SER A 441 17.32 -10.88 -19.52
C SER A 441 17.79 -12.31 -19.75
N ILE A 442 17.24 -13.01 -20.76
CA ILE A 442 17.70 -14.34 -21.15
C ILE A 442 19.19 -14.30 -21.52
N LYS A 443 19.60 -13.29 -22.31
CA LYS A 443 21.00 -13.04 -22.67
C LYS A 443 21.94 -12.93 -21.46
N ALA A 444 21.56 -12.14 -20.45
CA ALA A 444 22.37 -12.01 -19.24
C ALA A 444 22.42 -13.34 -18.46
N LEU A 445 21.30 -14.06 -18.37
CA LEU A 445 21.23 -15.36 -17.68
C LEU A 445 22.12 -16.41 -18.36
N GLN A 446 22.14 -16.45 -19.69
CA GLN A 446 22.97 -17.37 -20.46
C GLN A 446 24.48 -17.11 -20.28
N LYS A 447 24.88 -15.84 -20.06
CA LYS A 447 26.28 -15.50 -19.73
C LYS A 447 26.65 -15.84 -18.28
N ILE A 448 25.72 -15.71 -17.33
CA ILE A 448 26.01 -15.85 -15.89
C ILE A 448 25.88 -17.31 -15.42
N THR A 449 24.83 -18.01 -15.87
CA THR A 449 24.45 -19.34 -15.35
C THR A 449 25.53 -20.41 -15.50
N PRO A 450 26.33 -20.47 -16.59
CA PRO A 450 27.43 -21.43 -16.71
C PRO A 450 28.44 -21.32 -15.55
N TYR A 451 28.78 -20.09 -15.13
CA TYR A 451 29.68 -19.86 -14.00
C TYR A 451 29.09 -20.30 -12.67
N ILE A 452 27.77 -20.15 -12.49
CA ILE A 452 27.06 -20.61 -11.29
C ILE A 452 26.99 -22.14 -11.24
N LEU A 453 26.75 -22.79 -12.38
CA LEU A 453 26.80 -24.26 -12.47
C LEU A 453 28.20 -24.79 -12.15
N ASN A 454 29.25 -24.01 -12.41
CA ASN A 454 30.63 -24.28 -11.98
C ASN A 454 30.92 -23.89 -10.51
N GLY A 455 29.89 -23.68 -9.69
CA GLY A 455 30.04 -23.44 -8.25
C GLY A 455 30.32 -22.00 -7.84
N LEU A 456 30.38 -21.03 -8.78
CA LEU A 456 30.59 -19.64 -8.43
C LEU A 456 29.33 -18.99 -7.85
N THR A 457 29.52 -18.17 -6.82
CA THR A 457 28.45 -17.32 -6.27
C THR A 457 28.05 -16.25 -7.29
N TYR A 458 26.80 -15.77 -7.21
CA TYR A 458 26.24 -14.83 -8.19
C TYR A 458 27.09 -13.59 -8.44
N ASP A 459 27.69 -13.00 -7.40
CA ASP A 459 28.60 -11.86 -7.50
C ASP A 459 29.84 -12.18 -8.35
N LYS A 460 30.52 -13.29 -8.05
CA LYS A 460 31.69 -13.76 -8.80
C LYS A 460 31.33 -14.16 -10.23
N ALA A 461 30.17 -14.80 -10.42
CA ALA A 461 29.66 -15.16 -11.73
C ALA A 461 29.34 -13.91 -12.58
N CYS A 462 28.82 -12.84 -11.96
CA CYS A 462 28.63 -11.55 -12.64
C CYS A 462 29.97 -10.95 -13.07
N GLU A 463 30.96 -10.90 -12.17
CA GLU A 463 32.29 -10.35 -12.46
C GLU A 463 32.96 -11.12 -13.60
N LYS A 464 32.93 -12.46 -13.57
CA LYS A 464 33.44 -13.32 -14.65
C LYS A 464 32.68 -13.16 -15.97
N ALA A 465 31.40 -12.85 -15.91
CA ALA A 465 30.59 -12.54 -17.09
C ALA A 465 30.79 -11.10 -17.61
N GLY A 466 31.67 -10.31 -16.99
CA GLY A 466 31.98 -8.93 -17.37
C GLY A 466 30.98 -7.88 -16.84
N TYR A 467 30.25 -8.19 -15.77
CA TYR A 467 29.26 -7.30 -15.16
C TYR A 467 29.69 -6.75 -13.81
N ASP A 468 29.39 -5.47 -13.57
CA ASP A 468 29.52 -4.84 -12.25
C ASP A 468 28.25 -5.09 -11.41
N PHE A 469 28.35 -6.02 -10.46
CA PHE A 469 27.27 -6.35 -9.52
C PHE A 469 26.87 -5.18 -8.59
N ARG A 470 27.76 -4.20 -8.35
CA ARG A 470 27.55 -3.10 -7.40
C ARG A 470 26.75 -1.95 -8.02
N ARG A 471 26.75 -1.83 -9.35
CA ARG A 471 26.03 -0.78 -10.08
C ARG A 471 24.52 -1.03 -10.14
N LYS A 472 23.81 -0.74 -9.04
CA LYS A 472 22.33 -0.78 -9.00
C LYS A 472 21.75 0.57 -9.44
N SER A 473 21.16 0.63 -10.62
CA SER A 473 20.42 1.83 -11.05
C SER A 473 19.17 2.03 -10.17
N ALA A 474 19.10 3.17 -9.47
CA ALA A 474 17.96 3.53 -8.64
C ALA A 474 17.11 4.56 -9.40
N SER A 475 16.14 4.08 -10.17
CA SER A 475 15.20 4.95 -10.89
C SER A 475 13.86 5.01 -10.17
N LEU A 476 13.31 6.23 -10.04
CA LEU A 476 11.98 6.46 -9.49
C LEU A 476 10.87 5.77 -10.30
N GLU A 477 11.15 5.37 -11.56
CA GLU A 477 10.23 4.59 -12.39
C GLU A 477 10.03 3.15 -11.88
N GLN A 478 11.01 2.60 -11.18
CA GLN A 478 10.93 1.26 -10.59
C GLN A 478 9.94 1.22 -9.42
N ILE A 479 9.61 2.37 -8.82
CA ILE A 479 8.66 2.49 -7.72
C ILE A 479 7.23 2.56 -8.26
N THR A 480 6.50 1.47 -8.07
CA THR A 480 5.08 1.35 -8.46
C THR A 480 4.12 1.91 -7.42
N ASN A 481 4.52 1.97 -6.14
CA ASN A 481 3.70 2.50 -5.07
C ASN A 481 3.61 4.04 -5.18
N PRO A 482 2.42 4.61 -5.46
CA PRO A 482 2.27 6.04 -5.67
C PRO A 482 2.59 6.86 -4.42
N VAL A 483 2.34 6.33 -3.21
CA VAL A 483 2.63 7.01 -1.93
C VAL A 483 4.13 7.24 -1.79
N VAL A 484 4.91 6.17 -1.98
CA VAL A 484 6.38 6.22 -1.96
C VAL A 484 6.91 7.17 -3.04
N LYS A 485 6.39 7.06 -4.27
CA LYS A 485 6.81 7.90 -5.38
C LYS A 485 6.58 9.39 -5.11
N ARG A 486 5.44 9.75 -4.49
CA ARG A 486 5.15 11.13 -4.09
C ARG A 486 6.09 11.60 -2.98
N ALA A 487 6.32 10.78 -1.95
CA ALA A 487 7.22 11.12 -0.86
C ALA A 487 8.64 11.43 -1.36
N ILE A 488 9.24 10.52 -2.14
CA ILE A 488 10.58 10.71 -2.72
C ILE A 488 10.62 11.93 -3.65
N SER A 489 9.57 12.15 -4.45
CA SER A 489 9.49 13.34 -5.30
C SER A 489 9.45 14.65 -4.50
N GLN A 490 8.72 14.69 -3.36
CA GLN A 490 8.73 15.86 -2.48
C GLN A 490 10.06 16.01 -1.76
N THR A 491 10.69 14.92 -1.30
CA THR A 491 12.04 14.94 -0.74
C THR A 491 13.02 15.56 -1.72
N ASN A 492 13.03 15.12 -2.99
CA ASN A 492 13.91 15.70 -4.00
C ASN A 492 13.65 17.21 -4.20
N LYS A 493 12.40 17.65 -4.16
CA LYS A 493 12.07 19.08 -4.24
C LYS A 493 12.62 19.88 -3.05
N VAL A 494 12.56 19.31 -1.84
CA VAL A 494 13.14 19.92 -0.63
C VAL A 494 14.65 19.99 -0.73
N VAL A 495 15.31 18.88 -1.06
CA VAL A 495 16.78 18.82 -1.25
C VAL A 495 17.23 19.86 -2.27
N GLN A 496 16.60 19.90 -3.44
CA GLN A 496 16.93 20.87 -4.48
C GLN A 496 16.65 22.32 -4.07
N ALA A 497 15.65 22.56 -3.22
CA ALA A 497 15.39 23.90 -2.69
C ALA A 497 16.42 24.33 -1.64
N VAL A 498 16.87 23.41 -0.79
CA VAL A 498 18.01 23.62 0.12
C VAL A 498 19.28 23.91 -0.68
N ILE A 499 19.57 23.13 -1.73
CA ILE A 499 20.76 23.33 -2.58
C ILE A 499 20.76 24.71 -3.22
N ARG A 500 19.62 25.13 -3.80
CA ARG A 500 19.50 26.48 -4.40
C ARG A 500 19.73 27.62 -3.40
N LYS A 501 19.50 27.38 -2.11
CA LYS A 501 19.60 28.41 -1.07
C LYS A 501 20.96 28.41 -0.38
N TYR A 502 21.57 27.25 -0.19
CA TYR A 502 22.75 27.06 0.68
C TYR A 502 23.98 26.49 -0.03
N GLY A 503 23.88 26.08 -1.30
CA GLY A 503 24.97 25.43 -2.04
C GLY A 503 24.89 23.90 -2.00
N LYS A 504 25.96 23.20 -2.41
CA LYS A 504 25.99 21.72 -2.42
C LYS A 504 26.16 21.18 -0.98
N PRO A 505 25.42 20.14 -0.56
CA PRO A 505 25.59 19.55 0.75
C PRO A 505 26.90 18.78 0.83
N TYR A 506 27.54 18.78 2.00
CA TYR A 506 28.67 17.89 2.29
C TYR A 506 28.17 16.49 2.66
N PHE A 507 27.13 16.42 3.51
CA PHE A 507 26.44 15.17 3.85
C PHE A 507 24.94 15.28 3.67
N ILE A 508 24.30 14.16 3.27
CA ILE A 508 22.86 13.98 3.40
C ILE A 508 22.57 12.79 4.31
N LYS A 509 21.78 12.99 5.36
CA LYS A 509 21.37 11.96 6.31
C LYS A 509 19.86 11.77 6.25
N VAL A 510 19.41 10.55 6.02
CA VAL A 510 17.99 10.21 5.78
C VAL A 510 17.46 9.24 6.80
N GLU A 511 16.33 9.56 7.41
CA GLU A 511 15.46 8.59 8.09
C GLU A 511 14.17 8.43 7.27
N THR A 512 13.75 7.18 7.05
CA THR A 512 12.43 6.90 6.44
C THR A 512 11.47 6.31 7.47
N ALA A 513 10.20 6.73 7.41
CA ALA A 513 9.17 6.14 8.26
C ALA A 513 9.04 4.62 7.98
N ARG A 514 8.84 3.82 9.04
CA ARG A 514 8.65 2.35 8.97
C ARG A 514 7.54 1.93 8.02
N ASP A 515 6.56 2.81 7.86
CA ASP A 515 5.34 2.58 7.11
C ASP A 515 5.41 3.05 5.67
N LEU A 516 6.48 3.76 5.26
CA LEU A 516 6.58 4.37 3.93
C LEU A 516 6.42 3.34 2.81
N ALA A 517 7.09 2.19 2.92
CA ALA A 517 7.05 1.13 1.91
C ALA A 517 5.86 0.18 2.06
N LYS A 518 5.11 0.26 3.16
CA LYS A 518 4.05 -0.70 3.48
C LYS A 518 2.76 -0.36 2.75
N ASN A 519 1.99 -1.39 2.39
CA ASN A 519 0.67 -1.19 1.79
C ASN A 519 -0.32 -0.66 2.84
N PHE A 520 -1.52 -0.24 2.41
CA PHE A 520 -2.54 0.29 3.32
C PHE A 520 -2.95 -0.70 4.42
N LYS A 521 -3.14 -1.98 4.08
CA LYS A 521 -3.55 -3.02 5.04
C LYS A 521 -2.51 -3.21 6.14
N ASP A 522 -1.24 -3.30 5.77
CA ASP A 522 -0.13 -3.47 6.70
C ASP A 522 0.01 -2.25 7.62
N ARG A 523 -0.12 -1.03 7.06
CA ARG A 523 -0.13 0.20 7.86
C ARG A 523 -1.29 0.24 8.85
N LYS A 524 -2.48 -0.16 8.43
CA LYS A 524 -3.65 -0.19 9.31
C LYS A 524 -3.50 -1.24 10.41
N ALA A 525 -2.90 -2.39 10.09
CA ALA A 525 -2.58 -3.40 11.09
C ALA A 525 -1.62 -2.86 12.16
N ILE A 526 -0.58 -2.12 11.76
CA ILE A 526 0.38 -1.49 12.67
C ILE A 526 -0.27 -0.38 13.50
N GLU A 527 -1.11 0.46 12.88
CA GLU A 527 -1.86 1.50 13.59
C GLU A 527 -2.76 0.89 14.66
N ASN A 528 -3.52 -0.15 14.31
CA ASN A 528 -4.40 -0.85 15.25
C ASN A 528 -3.60 -1.53 16.36
N GLU A 529 -2.44 -2.11 16.05
CA GLU A 529 -1.55 -2.71 17.05
C GLU A 529 -0.95 -1.66 18.00
N ASN A 530 -0.56 -0.49 17.49
CA ASN A 530 -0.08 0.60 18.33
C ASN A 530 -1.19 1.13 19.26
N LYS A 531 -2.43 1.25 18.75
CA LYS A 531 -3.60 1.62 19.55
C LYS A 531 -3.92 0.60 20.63
N ASP A 532 -3.88 -0.69 20.30
CA ASP A 532 -4.05 -1.79 21.28
C ASP A 532 -2.95 -1.74 22.35
N ASN A 533 -1.68 -1.54 21.95
CA ASN A 533 -0.57 -1.41 22.89
C ASN A 533 -0.74 -0.20 23.81
N GLN A 534 -1.18 0.95 23.29
CA GLN A 534 -1.43 2.15 24.10
C GLN A 534 -2.58 1.92 25.09
N ALA A 535 -3.69 1.33 24.65
CA ALA A 535 -4.82 0.97 25.50
C ALA A 535 -4.41 -0.01 26.59
N PHE A 536 -3.69 -1.08 26.22
CA PHE A 536 -3.18 -2.06 27.18
C PHE A 536 -2.23 -1.41 28.19
N ASN A 537 -1.31 -0.52 27.78
CA ASN A 537 -0.42 0.18 28.71
C ASN A 537 -1.20 1.05 29.70
N SER A 538 -2.23 1.76 29.24
CA SER A 538 -3.09 2.57 30.09
C SER A 538 -3.87 1.71 31.09
N GLU A 539 -4.33 0.53 30.68
CA GLU A 539 -4.98 -0.42 31.58
C GLU A 539 -4.00 -1.02 32.60
N VAL A 540 -2.78 -1.38 32.20
CA VAL A 540 -1.73 -1.80 33.15
C VAL A 540 -1.45 -0.70 34.17
N LYS A 541 -1.34 0.57 33.75
CA LYS A 541 -1.19 1.72 34.65
C LYS A 541 -2.30 1.73 35.70
N LYS A 542 -3.56 1.64 35.24
CA LYS A 542 -4.75 1.64 36.12
C LYS A 542 -4.80 0.45 37.08
N ILE A 543 -4.39 -0.74 36.62
CA ILE A 543 -4.31 -1.96 37.46
C ILE A 543 -3.29 -1.75 38.58
N ILE A 544 -2.15 -1.12 38.30
CA ILE A 544 -1.14 -0.80 39.33
C ILE A 544 -1.69 0.24 40.31
N GLU A 545 -2.38 1.28 39.82
CA GLU A 545 -2.89 2.40 40.62
C GLU A 545 -4.07 2.03 41.53
N HIS A 546 -5.02 1.22 41.03
CA HIS A 546 -6.33 1.01 41.66
C HIS A 546 -6.64 -0.47 41.95
N GLY A 547 -5.70 -1.38 41.66
CA GLY A 547 -5.83 -2.80 41.92
C GLY A 547 -6.99 -3.49 41.19
N TYR A 548 -7.69 -4.38 41.89
CA TYR A 548 -8.74 -5.25 41.32
C TYR A 548 -10.07 -4.55 40.98
N ASN A 549 -10.23 -3.28 41.36
CA ASN A 549 -11.46 -2.52 41.13
C ASN A 549 -11.62 -2.03 39.68
N ILE A 550 -10.62 -2.26 38.83
CA ILE A 550 -10.65 -1.89 37.42
C ILE A 550 -11.36 -2.97 36.60
N ASN A 551 -12.14 -2.56 35.60
CA ASN A 551 -12.66 -3.44 34.56
C ASN A 551 -11.96 -3.16 33.22
N PRO A 552 -10.86 -3.89 32.89
CA PRO A 552 -10.12 -3.68 31.66
C PRO A 552 -11.00 -3.95 30.43
N LYS A 553 -10.89 -3.10 29.41
CA LYS A 553 -11.62 -3.26 28.15
C LYS A 553 -10.86 -4.14 27.17
N THR A 554 -9.54 -4.11 27.17
CA THR A 554 -8.74 -4.96 26.28
C THR A 554 -8.71 -6.41 26.76
N LYS A 555 -8.67 -7.36 25.80
CA LYS A 555 -8.46 -8.79 26.10
C LYS A 555 -7.17 -9.02 26.91
N ARG A 556 -6.10 -8.28 26.58
CA ARG A 556 -4.80 -8.41 27.24
C ARG A 556 -4.84 -7.94 28.70
N GLY A 557 -5.55 -6.84 28.97
CA GLY A 557 -5.76 -6.30 30.32
C GLY A 557 -6.59 -7.25 31.18
N LYS A 558 -7.69 -7.79 30.63
CA LYS A 558 -8.52 -8.80 31.32
C LYS A 558 -7.69 -10.02 31.72
N ASN A 559 -6.97 -10.60 30.77
CA ASN A 559 -6.11 -11.76 31.04
C ASN A 559 -4.94 -11.45 31.99
N LEU A 560 -4.50 -10.19 32.10
CA LEU A 560 -3.50 -9.80 33.10
C LEU A 560 -4.14 -9.78 34.49
N LEU A 561 -5.30 -9.15 34.63
CA LEU A 561 -5.99 -9.05 35.91
C LEU A 561 -6.43 -10.42 36.44
N GLU A 562 -6.88 -11.29 35.55
CA GLU A 562 -7.20 -12.69 35.84
C GLU A 562 -5.97 -13.47 36.31
N PHE A 563 -4.85 -13.39 35.58
CA PHE A 563 -3.58 -14.01 36.00
C PHE A 563 -3.14 -13.55 37.40
N LEU A 564 -3.25 -12.25 37.70
CA LEU A 564 -2.91 -11.70 39.02
C LEU A 564 -3.82 -12.27 40.11
N ARG A 565 -5.13 -12.40 39.82
CA ARG A 565 -6.12 -12.96 40.75
C ARG A 565 -5.89 -14.45 41.01
N GLU A 566 -5.67 -15.24 39.96
CA GLU A 566 -5.40 -16.68 40.05
C GLU A 566 -4.14 -17.00 40.85
N ASN A 567 -3.14 -16.11 40.81
CA ASN A 567 -1.89 -16.26 41.55
C ASN A 567 -1.91 -15.54 42.91
N ASN A 568 -3.09 -15.12 43.39
CA ASN A 568 -3.29 -14.42 44.67
C ASN A 568 -2.34 -13.24 44.88
N VAL A 569 -2.06 -12.48 43.81
CA VAL A 569 -1.11 -11.36 43.87
C VAL A 569 -1.75 -10.19 44.64
N PRO A 570 -1.16 -9.72 45.74
CA PRO A 570 -1.63 -8.52 46.42
C PRO A 570 -1.37 -7.29 45.53
N LEU A 571 -2.39 -6.47 45.31
CA LEU A 571 -2.29 -5.21 44.57
C LEU A 571 -2.53 -4.05 45.54
N SER A 572 -1.57 -3.13 45.64
CA SER A 572 -1.73 -1.93 46.46
C SER A 572 -2.54 -0.88 45.70
N GLN A 573 -3.23 -0.02 46.45
CA GLN A 573 -3.97 1.11 45.90
C GLN A 573 -3.17 2.39 46.12
N ASN A 574 -3.37 3.41 45.28
CA ASN A 574 -2.78 4.76 45.39
C ASN A 574 -1.28 4.86 45.05
N ILE A 575 -0.79 4.08 44.09
CA ILE A 575 0.58 4.19 43.56
C ILE A 575 0.56 4.97 42.24
N ASP A 576 1.37 6.01 42.07
CA ASP A 576 1.53 6.66 40.75
C ASP A 576 2.45 5.80 39.86
N ALA A 577 1.83 5.08 38.92
CA ALA A 577 2.54 4.10 38.11
C ALA A 577 3.35 4.76 36.98
N ASN A 578 4.65 4.46 36.91
CA ASN A 578 5.53 4.94 35.84
C ASN A 578 5.73 3.90 34.71
N GLY A 579 6.42 4.28 33.63
CA GLY A 579 6.66 3.40 32.48
C GLY A 579 7.53 2.16 32.79
N GLN A 580 8.40 2.25 33.79
CA GLN A 580 9.23 1.13 34.24
C GLN A 580 8.40 0.11 34.99
N MET A 581 7.50 0.54 35.89
CA MET A 581 6.54 -0.34 36.58
C MET A 581 5.63 -1.08 35.59
N ILE A 582 5.12 -0.39 34.56
CA ILE A 582 4.33 -1.02 33.48
C ILE A 582 5.15 -2.13 32.79
N THR A 583 6.46 -1.93 32.61
CA THR A 583 7.34 -2.93 31.99
C THR A 583 7.62 -4.09 32.95
N LYS A 584 7.88 -3.82 34.24
CA LYS A 584 8.05 -4.83 35.30
C LYS A 584 6.81 -5.75 35.36
N VAL A 585 5.59 -5.21 35.42
CA VAL A 585 4.35 -6.01 35.47
C VAL A 585 4.14 -6.88 34.23
N LYS A 586 4.48 -6.37 33.05
CA LYS A 586 4.41 -7.19 31.81
C LYS A 586 5.39 -8.36 31.86
N LEU A 587 6.62 -8.12 32.31
CA LEU A 587 7.64 -9.15 32.43
C LEU A 587 7.31 -10.14 33.55
N TYR A 588 6.77 -9.67 34.67
CA TYR A 588 6.25 -10.51 35.76
C TYR A 588 5.24 -11.53 35.25
N ARG A 589 4.22 -11.07 34.50
CA ARG A 589 3.25 -11.97 33.86
C ARG A 589 3.92 -12.89 32.83
N GLU A 590 4.81 -12.35 32.00
CA GLU A 590 5.50 -13.12 30.96
C GLU A 590 6.34 -14.26 31.55
N GLN A 591 6.92 -14.05 32.73
CA GLN A 591 7.82 -14.99 33.41
C GLN A 591 7.12 -15.82 34.50
N ASN A 592 5.79 -15.81 34.53
CA ASN A 592 4.98 -16.49 35.55
C ASN A 592 5.40 -16.14 36.99
N GLY A 593 5.70 -14.87 37.24
CA GLY A 593 6.07 -14.36 38.57
C GLY A 593 7.41 -14.86 39.10
N LYS A 594 8.32 -15.35 38.24
CA LYS A 594 9.64 -15.86 38.65
C LYS A 594 10.78 -15.06 38.04
N CYS A 595 11.87 -14.94 38.80
CA CYS A 595 13.14 -14.41 38.33
C CYS A 595 13.66 -15.32 37.22
N LEU A 596 14.02 -14.74 36.07
CA LEU A 596 14.42 -15.57 34.93
C LEU A 596 15.80 -16.21 35.12
N TYR A 597 16.70 -15.57 35.88
CA TYR A 597 18.07 -16.04 36.12
C TYR A 597 18.12 -17.06 37.27
N SER A 598 17.71 -16.67 38.47
CA SER A 598 17.73 -17.57 39.63
C SER A 598 16.61 -18.62 39.61
N GLY A 599 15.43 -18.25 39.08
CA GLY A 599 14.23 -19.09 39.12
C GLY A 599 13.29 -18.86 40.29
N ASP A 600 13.71 -18.02 41.24
CA ASP A 600 12.96 -17.80 42.48
C ASP A 600 11.68 -17.01 42.22
N PRO A 601 10.66 -17.16 43.07
CA PRO A 601 9.48 -16.29 43.04
C PRO A 601 9.87 -14.81 43.18
N ILE A 602 9.14 -13.96 42.47
CA ILE A 602 9.23 -12.50 42.58
C ILE A 602 8.11 -12.05 43.51
N ASP A 603 8.47 -11.34 44.58
CA ASP A 603 7.49 -10.62 45.38
C ASP A 603 6.99 -9.41 44.59
N PHE A 604 5.70 -9.43 44.25
CA PHE A 604 5.07 -8.38 43.46
C PHE A 604 5.03 -7.02 44.19
N GLN A 605 4.84 -7.00 45.51
CA GLN A 605 4.81 -5.77 46.29
C GLN A 605 6.21 -5.17 46.36
N ALA A 606 7.21 -5.96 46.71
CA ALA A 606 8.60 -5.51 46.72
C ALA A 606 9.04 -5.01 45.33
N MET A 607 8.65 -5.70 44.25
CA MET A 607 8.95 -5.29 42.86
C MET A 607 8.42 -3.89 42.50
N ILE A 608 7.24 -3.51 43.02
CA ILE A 608 6.58 -2.25 42.71
C ILE A 608 7.03 -1.12 43.65
N HIS A 609 7.29 -1.42 44.93
CA HIS A 609 7.64 -0.42 45.95
C HIS A 609 9.15 -0.18 46.09
N ASP A 610 9.98 -1.19 45.81
CA ASP A 610 11.43 -1.11 45.90
C ASP A 610 12.06 -1.27 44.50
N ASP A 611 12.63 -0.18 44.01
CA ASP A 611 13.34 -0.18 42.72
C ASP A 611 14.65 -0.98 42.74
N ASN A 612 15.17 -1.30 43.92
CA ASN A 612 16.38 -2.09 44.12
C ASN A 612 16.14 -3.57 44.44
N ALA A 613 14.90 -4.01 44.66
CA ALA A 613 14.62 -5.44 44.89
C ALA A 613 14.71 -6.24 43.58
N TYR A 614 14.12 -5.71 42.50
CA TYR A 614 14.05 -6.37 41.19
C TYR A 614 14.30 -5.39 40.05
N GLN A 615 15.18 -5.78 39.13
CA GLN A 615 15.64 -4.96 38.02
C GLN A 615 15.24 -5.55 36.66
N ILE A 616 15.09 -4.66 35.68
CA ILE A 616 14.91 -5.05 34.28
C ILE A 616 16.31 -5.15 33.67
N ASP A 617 16.80 -6.37 33.46
CA ASP A 617 18.08 -6.62 32.79
C ASP A 617 17.91 -6.61 31.26
N HIS A 618 18.96 -6.16 30.56
CA HIS A 618 19.11 -6.37 29.13
C HIS A 618 19.83 -7.69 28.85
N ILE A 619 19.09 -8.65 28.30
CA ILE A 619 19.57 -10.03 28.02
C ILE A 619 20.94 -9.98 27.34
N VAL A 620 20.99 -9.39 26.15
CA VAL A 620 22.25 -8.95 25.56
C VAL A 620 22.47 -7.50 26.00
N PRO A 621 23.57 -7.17 26.69
CA PRO A 621 23.81 -5.85 27.23
C PRO A 621 23.57 -4.74 26.22
N PHE A 622 22.97 -3.64 26.68
CA PHE A 622 22.61 -2.53 25.81
C PHE A 622 23.85 -1.89 25.13
N SER A 623 24.97 -1.82 25.84
CA SER A 623 26.28 -1.35 25.35
C SER A 623 26.83 -2.17 24.17
N ARG A 624 26.41 -3.44 24.04
CA ARG A 624 26.82 -4.36 22.96
C ARG A 624 25.76 -4.48 21.85
N SER A 625 24.47 -4.36 22.20
CA SER A 625 23.37 -4.63 21.28
C SER A 625 22.61 -3.42 20.73
N ASN A 626 22.61 -2.28 21.44
CA ASN A 626 21.72 -1.13 21.20
C ASN A 626 20.23 -1.54 21.09
N ASN A 627 19.82 -2.60 21.79
CA ASN A 627 18.48 -3.15 21.70
C ASN A 627 17.71 -2.98 23.02
N ASP A 628 16.89 -1.93 23.09
CA ASP A 628 16.03 -1.66 24.25
C ASP A 628 14.63 -2.30 24.15
N GLY A 629 14.42 -3.17 23.16
CA GLY A 629 13.13 -3.84 22.93
C GLY A 629 12.78 -4.85 24.02
N LEU A 630 11.48 -5.11 24.21
CA LEU A 630 10.99 -6.09 25.21
C LEU A 630 11.55 -7.50 24.96
N THR A 631 11.87 -7.84 23.71
CA THR A 631 12.56 -9.11 23.35
C THR A 631 13.99 -9.21 23.87
N ASN A 632 14.55 -8.14 24.43
CA ASN A 632 15.88 -8.09 25.02
C ASN A 632 15.83 -7.68 26.50
N LYS A 633 14.65 -7.73 27.15
CA LYS A 633 14.46 -7.31 28.54
C LYS A 633 13.89 -8.43 29.39
N VAL A 634 14.42 -8.66 30.57
CA VAL A 634 13.91 -9.68 31.50
C VAL A 634 13.88 -9.12 32.92
N LEU A 635 12.99 -9.63 33.75
CA LEU A 635 12.85 -9.21 35.13
C LEU A 635 13.61 -10.19 36.03
N VAL A 636 14.56 -9.69 36.80
CA VAL A 636 15.47 -10.50 37.62
C VAL A 636 15.69 -9.86 38.98
N LYS A 637 16.20 -10.64 39.94
CA LYS A 637 16.73 -10.11 41.20
C LYS A 637 17.88 -9.15 40.89
N THR A 638 18.03 -8.12 41.70
CA THR A 638 19.12 -7.14 41.53
C THR A 638 20.49 -7.79 41.61
N GLU A 639 20.70 -8.70 42.57
CA GLU A 639 21.95 -9.47 42.73
C GLU A 639 22.36 -10.17 41.43
N GLU A 640 21.45 -10.94 40.82
CA GLU A 640 21.67 -11.64 39.55
C GLU A 640 22.02 -10.68 38.39
N ASN A 641 21.41 -9.49 38.37
CA ASN A 641 21.70 -8.49 37.36
C ASN A 641 23.11 -7.89 37.55
N GLN A 642 23.48 -7.58 38.79
CA GLN A 642 24.82 -7.07 39.13
C GLN A 642 25.90 -8.10 38.81
N GLU A 643 25.68 -9.37 39.15
CA GLU A 643 26.63 -10.44 38.84
C GLU A 643 26.79 -10.67 37.34
N LYS A 644 25.68 -10.68 36.57
CA LYS A 644 25.75 -10.81 35.11
C LYS A 644 26.55 -9.66 34.49
N ALA A 645 26.35 -8.43 34.95
CA ALA A 645 27.02 -7.22 34.44
C ALA A 645 26.93 -7.12 32.90
N ASN A 646 28.04 -6.79 32.21
CA ASN A 646 28.09 -6.63 30.74
C ASN A 646 28.27 -7.96 29.98
N ARG A 647 27.83 -9.07 30.56
CA ARG A 647 27.87 -10.39 29.94
C ARG A 647 26.54 -10.77 29.31
N THR A 648 26.57 -11.60 28.27
CA THR A 648 25.39 -12.34 27.81
C THR A 648 25.01 -13.43 28.83
N PRO A 649 23.81 -14.02 28.77
CA PRO A 649 23.47 -15.12 29.67
C PRO A 649 24.42 -16.31 29.50
N PHE A 650 24.91 -16.58 28.28
CA PHE A 650 25.89 -17.64 28.08
C PHE A 650 27.26 -17.30 28.67
N GLU A 651 27.73 -16.06 28.59
CA GLU A 651 28.98 -15.65 29.24
C GLU A 651 28.86 -15.64 30.78
N TYR A 652 27.64 -15.55 31.32
CA TYR A 652 27.36 -15.60 32.76
C TYR A 652 27.18 -17.04 33.28
N PHE A 653 26.42 -17.88 32.57
CA PHE A 653 26.08 -19.25 32.98
C PHE A 653 26.92 -20.34 32.31
N GLY A 654 27.43 -20.10 31.10
CA GLY A 654 28.02 -21.10 30.19
C GLY A 654 29.39 -21.62 30.60
N GLY A 655 30.04 -21.03 31.62
CA GLY A 655 31.23 -21.59 32.25
C GLY A 655 30.94 -22.88 33.05
N ASP A 656 29.68 -23.15 33.37
CA ASP A 656 29.21 -24.36 34.03
C ASP A 656 28.09 -25.00 33.17
N GLU A 657 28.36 -26.20 32.66
CA GLU A 657 27.44 -26.92 31.77
C GLU A 657 26.11 -27.27 32.47
N ALA A 658 26.13 -27.61 33.76
CA ALA A 658 24.92 -27.94 34.52
C ALA A 658 24.08 -26.68 34.73
N ARG A 659 24.70 -25.56 35.09
CA ARG A 659 24.04 -24.27 35.29
C ARG A 659 23.43 -23.74 33.99
N TRP A 660 24.14 -23.87 32.86
CA TRP A 660 23.62 -23.54 31.53
C TRP A 660 22.42 -24.41 31.12
N LYS A 661 22.51 -25.74 31.33
CA LYS A 661 21.39 -26.66 31.02
C LYS A 661 20.13 -26.32 31.81
N GLN A 662 20.26 -26.01 33.10
CA GLN A 662 19.14 -25.59 33.94
C GLN A 662 18.50 -24.28 33.46
N PHE A 663 19.32 -23.26 33.16
CA PHE A 663 18.84 -22.00 32.61
C PHE A 663 18.15 -22.20 31.24
N ALA A 664 18.76 -22.96 30.34
CA ALA A 664 18.21 -23.25 29.03
C ALA A 664 16.87 -23.99 29.12
N ALA A 665 16.75 -24.97 30.04
CA ALA A 665 15.49 -25.67 30.30
C ALA A 665 14.40 -24.71 30.80
N ARG A 666 14.73 -23.78 31.72
CA ARG A 666 13.81 -22.76 32.21
C ARG A 666 13.33 -21.85 31.08
N VAL A 667 14.23 -21.32 30.27
CA VAL A 667 13.91 -20.48 29.09
C VAL A 667 13.00 -21.23 28.11
N ASN A 668 13.30 -22.51 27.85
CA ASN A 668 12.49 -23.36 26.99
C ASN A 668 11.08 -23.58 27.54
N ALA A 669 10.94 -23.73 28.85
CA ALA A 669 9.65 -23.90 29.52
C ALA A 669 8.82 -22.61 29.52
N THR A 670 9.44 -21.45 29.74
CA THR A 670 8.74 -20.15 29.76
C THR A 670 8.30 -19.72 28.36
N TYR A 671 9.13 -19.92 27.34
CA TYR A 671 8.90 -19.39 25.98
C TYR A 671 8.48 -20.47 24.97
N GLN A 672 7.49 -21.28 25.34
CA GLN A 672 6.94 -22.32 24.48
C GLN A 672 6.03 -21.74 23.38
N THR A 673 6.21 -22.19 22.14
CA THR A 673 5.33 -21.80 21.03
C THR A 673 3.95 -22.44 21.16
N ARG A 674 2.91 -21.68 20.83
CA ARG A 674 1.50 -22.09 20.84
C ARG A 674 1.08 -22.68 19.48
N ASP A 675 0.06 -23.53 19.48
CA ASP A 675 -0.46 -24.09 18.23
C ASP A 675 -1.21 -23.02 17.39
N VAL A 676 -1.05 -23.09 16.08
CA VAL A 676 -1.63 -22.17 15.08
C VAL A 676 -2.64 -22.89 14.18
N LYS A 677 -3.08 -24.09 14.56
CA LYS A 677 -4.09 -24.91 13.87
C LYS A 677 -5.43 -24.99 14.60
N THR A 678 -5.79 -23.95 15.35
CA THR A 678 -7.12 -23.87 15.97
C THR A 678 -8.18 -23.57 14.90
N SER A 679 -9.44 -23.91 15.15
CA SER A 679 -10.57 -23.59 14.26
C SER A 679 -10.81 -22.07 14.16
N ASP A 680 -10.37 -21.30 15.16
CA ASP A 680 -10.50 -19.85 15.21
C ASP A 680 -9.31 -19.11 14.56
N LYS A 681 -9.61 -18.37 13.49
CA LYS A 681 -8.62 -17.55 12.77
C LYS A 681 -8.04 -16.42 13.62
N ALA A 682 -8.80 -15.87 14.57
CA ALA A 682 -8.31 -14.80 15.44
C ALA A 682 -7.25 -15.35 16.41
N THR A 683 -7.55 -16.47 17.06
CA THR A 683 -6.61 -17.21 17.91
C THR A 683 -5.34 -17.62 17.16
N ASN A 684 -5.45 -18.13 15.92
CA ASN A 684 -4.27 -18.47 15.12
C ASN A 684 -3.37 -17.25 14.83
N SER A 685 -3.97 -16.09 14.54
CA SER A 685 -3.21 -14.86 14.32
C SER A 685 -2.50 -14.37 15.59
N GLU A 686 -3.15 -14.47 16.75
CA GLU A 686 -2.53 -14.14 18.04
C GLU A 686 -1.37 -15.08 18.37
N ASN A 687 -1.58 -16.39 18.22
CA ASN A 687 -0.56 -17.40 18.48
C ASN A 687 0.64 -17.27 17.55
N TYR A 688 0.41 -16.95 16.27
CA TYR A 688 1.50 -16.70 15.32
C TYR A 688 2.39 -15.52 15.76
N LYS A 689 1.77 -14.42 16.21
CA LYS A 689 2.51 -13.25 16.72
C LYS A 689 3.29 -13.59 17.99
N PHE A 690 2.66 -14.29 18.93
CA PHE A 690 3.32 -14.72 20.16
C PHE A 690 4.51 -15.63 19.87
N ASN A 691 4.36 -16.58 18.94
CA ASN A 691 5.45 -17.49 18.55
C ASN A 691 6.65 -16.72 17.98
N GLY A 692 6.41 -15.72 17.12
CA GLY A 692 7.48 -14.85 16.62
C GLY A 692 8.22 -14.11 17.73
N TYR A 693 7.48 -13.58 18.71
CA TYR A 693 8.04 -12.92 19.89
C TYR A 693 8.85 -13.90 20.77
N ALA A 694 8.26 -15.03 21.15
CA ALA A 694 8.87 -16.04 22.01
C ALA A 694 10.15 -16.62 21.39
N MET A 695 10.15 -16.94 20.09
CA MET A 695 11.33 -17.40 19.37
C MET A 695 12.45 -16.37 19.42
N ARG A 696 12.15 -15.08 19.21
CA ARG A 696 13.15 -14.00 19.26
C ARG A 696 13.71 -13.78 20.66
N LYS A 697 12.85 -13.85 21.68
CA LYS A 697 13.24 -13.75 23.10
C LYS A 697 14.18 -14.89 23.49
N LYS A 698 13.79 -16.12 23.15
CA LYS A 698 14.59 -17.33 23.36
C LYS A 698 15.93 -17.27 22.62
N GLN A 699 15.94 -16.80 21.37
CA GLN A 699 17.19 -16.62 20.62
C GLN A 699 18.18 -15.69 21.33
N ASN A 700 17.71 -14.59 21.92
CA ASN A 700 18.59 -13.67 22.65
C ASN A 700 19.06 -14.27 23.98
N LEU A 701 18.20 -15.03 24.66
CA LEU A 701 18.52 -15.67 25.95
C LEU A 701 19.53 -16.81 25.81
N LEU A 702 19.44 -17.57 24.72
CA LEU A 702 20.26 -18.76 24.46
C LEU A 702 21.39 -18.49 23.46
N ILE A 703 21.84 -17.24 23.34
CA ILE A 703 22.92 -16.87 22.42
C ILE A 703 24.27 -17.26 23.02
N GLU A 704 24.96 -18.22 22.40
CA GLU A 704 26.25 -18.70 22.86
C GLU A 704 27.41 -17.82 22.36
N GLU A 705 27.34 -17.37 21.11
CA GLU A 705 28.36 -16.52 20.50
C GLU A 705 27.75 -15.18 20.07
N TYR A 706 28.09 -14.11 20.80
CA TYR A 706 27.70 -12.75 20.42
C TYR A 706 28.87 -12.03 19.75
N LYS A 707 28.81 -11.90 18.42
CA LYS A 707 29.75 -11.03 17.71
C LYS A 707 29.57 -9.59 18.17
N ASN A 708 30.63 -9.01 18.74
CA ASN A 708 30.72 -7.59 19.08
C ASN A 708 30.78 -6.75 17.80
N ASP A 709 29.69 -6.73 17.03
CA ASP A 709 29.47 -5.69 16.04
C ASP A 709 29.20 -4.41 16.82
N SER A 710 30.26 -3.63 17.06
CA SER A 710 30.19 -2.36 17.77
C SER A 710 29.01 -1.52 17.28
N TRP A 711 28.38 -0.75 18.18
CA TRP A 711 27.24 0.14 17.86
C TRP A 711 27.41 0.90 16.55
N ASN A 712 28.66 1.31 16.27
CA ASN A 712 29.08 2.20 15.21
C ASN A 712 28.70 1.70 13.80
N ALA A 713 28.90 0.41 13.49
CA ALA A 713 28.67 -0.10 12.14
C ALA A 713 27.17 -0.19 11.77
N ARG A 714 26.32 -0.52 12.76
CA ARG A 714 24.87 -0.76 12.57
C ARG A 714 24.00 0.49 12.77
N ALA A 715 24.48 1.46 13.54
CA ALA A 715 23.68 2.64 13.89
C ALA A 715 23.49 3.61 12.70
N LEU A 716 24.48 3.76 11.81
CA LEU A 716 24.44 4.70 10.68
C LEU A 716 23.78 4.15 9.41
N ASN A 717 23.39 2.87 9.39
CA ASN A 717 22.92 2.19 8.19
C ASN A 717 21.62 1.40 8.42
N ASP A 718 20.51 1.96 7.96
CA ASP A 718 19.22 1.27 7.91
C ASP A 718 19.12 0.32 6.70
N THR A 719 18.88 -0.97 6.98
CA THR A 719 18.86 -2.04 5.98
C THR A 719 17.53 -2.18 5.23
N ARG A 720 16.50 -1.39 5.59
CA ARG A 720 15.20 -1.43 4.89
C ARG A 720 15.36 -1.10 3.42
N TYR A 721 14.67 -1.85 2.56
CA TYR A 721 14.73 -1.70 1.10
C TYR A 721 14.50 -0.26 0.65
N ILE A 722 13.48 0.40 1.22
CA ILE A 722 13.13 1.76 0.80
C ILE A 722 14.19 2.79 1.21
N THR A 723 14.77 2.64 2.40
CA THR A 723 15.84 3.53 2.86
C THR A 723 17.07 3.39 1.96
N ARG A 724 17.48 2.15 1.66
CA ARG A 724 18.57 1.87 0.71
C ARG A 724 18.29 2.43 -0.68
N PHE A 725 17.04 2.33 -1.15
CA PHE A 725 16.64 2.94 -2.42
C PHE A 725 16.80 4.47 -2.39
N VAL A 726 16.33 5.15 -1.35
CA VAL A 726 16.47 6.61 -1.23
C VAL A 726 17.94 7.03 -1.14
N GLN A 727 18.77 6.31 -0.36
CA GLN A 727 20.20 6.59 -0.28
C GLN A 727 20.88 6.49 -1.66
N ASN A 728 20.62 5.40 -2.39
CA ASN A 728 21.20 5.21 -3.72
C ASN A 728 20.65 6.22 -4.73
N TYR A 729 19.36 6.56 -4.65
CA TYR A 729 18.73 7.56 -5.51
C TYR A 729 19.36 8.93 -5.31
N LEU A 730 19.53 9.38 -4.06
CA LEU A 730 20.16 10.67 -3.76
C LEU A 730 21.64 10.69 -4.16
N ARG A 731 22.37 9.60 -3.90
CA ARG A 731 23.78 9.45 -4.33
C ARG A 731 23.95 9.57 -5.85
N GLN A 732 22.95 9.14 -6.64
CA GLN A 732 22.99 9.18 -8.09
C GLN A 732 22.47 10.49 -8.70
N THR A 733 21.71 11.28 -7.94
CA THR A 733 20.96 12.45 -8.49
C THR A 733 21.40 13.79 -7.93
N ILE A 734 22.26 13.79 -6.90
CA ILE A 734 22.71 14.99 -6.20
C ILE A 734 24.23 15.08 -6.29
N ASP A 735 24.71 16.28 -6.62
CA ASP A 735 26.13 16.64 -6.51
C ASP A 735 26.44 17.09 -5.08
N PHE A 736 27.58 16.66 -4.56
CA PHE A 736 28.05 16.99 -3.21
C PHE A 736 29.19 18.01 -3.27
N ALA A 737 29.41 18.71 -2.16
CA ALA A 737 30.59 19.54 -1.98
C ALA A 737 31.88 18.68 -1.99
N GLU A 738 33.01 19.29 -2.32
CA GLU A 738 34.31 18.62 -2.35
C GLU A 738 34.74 18.15 -0.95
N GLY A 739 35.47 17.03 -0.89
CA GLY A 739 36.08 16.50 0.33
C GLY A 739 36.54 15.04 0.19
N ASP A 740 37.12 14.49 1.26
CA ASP A 740 37.81 13.20 1.22
C ASP A 740 36.94 11.97 1.57
N ASP A 741 35.81 12.15 2.27
CA ASP A 741 34.96 11.00 2.61
C ASP A 741 34.33 10.31 1.38
N LYS A 742 34.56 8.99 1.30
CA LYS A 742 33.96 8.13 0.26
C LYS A 742 32.44 8.02 0.37
N GLN A 743 31.87 8.18 1.58
CA GLN A 743 30.43 8.07 1.81
C GLN A 743 29.80 9.44 2.14
N ARG A 744 28.97 9.93 1.21
CA ARG A 744 28.27 11.23 1.35
C ARG A 744 26.82 11.14 1.82
N VAL A 745 26.23 9.95 1.78
CA VAL A 745 24.82 9.70 2.14
C VAL A 745 24.70 8.62 3.19
N PHE A 746 24.09 8.97 4.33
CA PHE A 746 23.88 8.07 5.47
C PHE A 746 22.39 7.87 5.74
N ALA A 747 22.07 6.77 6.42
CA ALA A 747 20.71 6.53 6.88
C ALA A 747 20.71 5.97 8.28
N PRO A 748 20.73 6.85 9.30
CA PRO A 748 20.66 6.44 10.69
C PRO A 748 19.47 5.52 10.92
N ASN A 749 19.69 4.45 11.67
CA ASN A 749 18.63 3.53 12.05
C ASN A 749 17.62 4.26 12.95
N GLY A 750 16.32 4.17 12.65
CA GLY A 750 15.31 4.84 13.49
C GLY A 750 15.32 4.41 14.96
N THR A 751 15.88 3.24 15.29
CA THR A 751 16.14 2.85 16.70
C THR A 751 17.21 3.74 17.36
N ILE A 752 18.33 4.05 16.67
CA ILE A 752 19.34 4.95 17.21
C ILE A 752 18.79 6.38 17.31
N THR A 753 18.07 6.87 16.29
CA THR A 753 17.43 8.19 16.34
C THR A 753 16.49 8.29 17.55
N SER A 754 15.66 7.27 17.77
CA SER A 754 14.73 7.23 18.90
C SER A 754 15.43 7.16 20.25
N TYR A 755 16.55 6.45 20.35
CA TYR A 755 17.34 6.35 21.57
C TYR A 755 17.97 7.70 21.93
N LEU A 756 18.67 8.33 20.97
CA LEU A 756 19.30 9.64 21.16
C LEU A 756 18.27 10.71 21.49
N ARG A 757 17.14 10.75 20.77
CA ARG A 757 16.02 11.65 21.07
C ARG A 757 15.56 11.55 22.53
N LYS A 758 15.35 10.32 23.03
CA LYS A 758 14.89 10.08 24.40
C LYS A 758 15.94 10.49 25.43
N ARG A 759 17.21 10.19 25.17
CA ARG A 759 18.33 10.54 26.08
C ARG A 759 18.57 12.04 26.16
N TRP A 760 18.39 12.76 25.06
CA TRP A 760 18.39 14.23 25.04
C TRP A 760 17.10 14.84 25.58
N GLY A 761 16.14 14.06 26.09
CA GLY A 761 14.91 14.61 26.67
C GLY A 761 14.01 15.37 25.68
N LEU A 762 14.11 15.06 24.38
CA LEU A 762 13.28 15.67 23.33
C LEU A 762 11.98 14.87 23.18
N ASN A 763 10.89 15.38 23.75
CA ASN A 763 9.59 14.71 23.74
C ASN A 763 8.93 14.75 22.35
N LYS A 764 8.31 13.63 21.94
CA LYS A 764 7.59 13.52 20.66
C LYS A 764 6.07 13.56 20.89
N VAL A 765 5.48 14.74 20.88
CA VAL A 765 4.02 14.91 20.97
C VAL A 765 3.43 15.00 19.56
N ARG A 766 2.85 13.90 19.06
CA ARG A 766 2.33 13.82 17.68
C ARG A 766 0.95 14.43 17.49
N GLU A 767 0.23 14.63 18.60
CA GLU A 767 -1.17 15.05 18.62
C GLU A 767 -1.33 16.58 18.51
N GLU A 768 -0.29 17.35 18.86
CA GLU A 768 -0.38 18.81 18.89
C GLU A 768 -0.05 19.45 17.54
N ASN A 769 1.05 19.05 16.88
CA ASN A 769 1.50 19.68 15.64
C ASN A 769 2.48 18.83 14.81
N VAL A 770 2.76 19.30 13.58
CA VAL A 770 3.69 18.63 12.65
C VAL A 770 5.16 19.06 12.77
N LEU A 771 5.50 19.96 13.69
CA LEU A 771 6.86 20.52 13.83
C LEU A 771 7.88 19.48 14.30
N HIS A 772 7.43 18.41 14.96
CA HIS A 772 8.28 17.30 15.38
C HIS A 772 9.05 16.65 14.21
N HIS A 773 8.56 16.75 12.97
CA HIS A 773 9.31 16.29 11.79
C HIS A 773 10.62 17.08 11.58
N ALA A 774 10.63 18.38 11.85
CA ALA A 774 11.84 19.20 11.77
C ALA A 774 12.81 18.87 12.91
N ALA A 775 12.30 18.63 14.12
CA ALA A 775 13.12 18.14 15.24
C ALA A 775 13.79 16.81 14.90
N ASP A 776 13.02 15.88 14.33
CA ASP A 776 13.53 14.58 13.89
C ASP A 776 14.60 14.73 12.80
N ALA A 777 14.40 15.65 11.84
CA ALA A 777 15.40 15.95 10.82
C ALA A 777 16.67 16.58 11.39
N ALA A 778 16.58 17.46 12.39
CA ALA A 778 17.73 18.06 13.07
C ALA A 778 18.55 16.99 13.82
N ILE A 779 17.88 16.11 14.55
CA ILE A 779 18.50 14.94 15.18
C ILE A 779 19.23 14.09 14.14
N VAL A 780 18.54 13.75 13.03
CA VAL A 780 19.13 12.93 11.95
C VAL A 780 20.34 13.62 11.32
N ALA A 781 20.30 14.94 11.11
CA ALA A 781 21.42 15.71 10.58
C ALA A 781 22.65 15.68 11.51
N ALA A 782 22.42 15.69 12.83
CA ALA A 782 23.45 15.76 13.87
C ALA A 782 24.11 14.40 14.17
N ILE A 783 23.47 13.28 13.81
CA ILE A 783 24.03 11.94 14.05
C ILE A 783 25.29 11.71 13.21
N ASP A 784 26.44 11.59 13.84
CA ASP A 784 27.71 11.19 13.23
C ASP A 784 28.38 10.03 14.00
N GLN A 785 29.58 9.65 13.58
CA GLN A 785 30.31 8.55 14.21
C GLN A 785 30.81 8.90 15.62
N ARG A 786 31.15 10.16 15.88
CA ARG A 786 31.66 10.64 17.18
C ARG A 786 30.57 10.59 18.24
N ILE A 787 29.37 11.08 17.95
CA ILE A 787 28.26 11.08 18.91
C ILE A 787 27.78 9.65 19.22
N ILE A 788 27.79 8.74 18.24
CA ILE A 788 27.45 7.33 18.46
C ILE A 788 28.50 6.66 19.34
N TYR A 789 29.78 6.96 19.11
CA TYR A 789 30.88 6.45 19.92
C TYR A 789 30.77 6.94 21.37
N ARG A 790 30.63 8.24 21.60
CA ARG A 790 30.44 8.82 22.95
C ARG A 790 29.19 8.26 23.64
N ALA A 791 28.09 8.06 22.92
CA ALA A 791 26.89 7.44 23.46
C ALA A 791 27.11 5.96 23.84
N ASN A 792 27.93 5.22 23.09
CA ASN A 792 28.33 3.86 23.45
C ASN A 792 29.20 3.85 24.71
N LEU A 793 30.18 4.75 24.81
CA LEU A 793 31.02 4.91 26.00
C LEU A 793 30.18 5.27 27.24
N TYR A 794 29.20 6.17 27.09
CA TYR A 794 28.29 6.53 28.17
C TYR A 794 27.48 5.32 28.66
N ALA A 795 27.06 4.44 27.75
CA ALA A 795 26.39 3.19 28.11
C ALA A 795 27.31 2.18 28.83
N LYS A 796 28.63 2.36 28.77
CA LYS A 796 29.65 1.53 29.43
C LYS A 796 30.26 2.20 30.67
N ARG A 797 29.73 3.33 31.13
CA ARG A 797 30.36 4.16 32.18
C ARG A 797 30.74 3.40 33.46
N GLY A 798 29.90 2.47 33.92
CA GLY A 798 30.21 1.61 35.08
C GLY A 798 31.45 0.74 34.85
N GLU A 799 31.55 0.12 33.67
CA GLU A 799 32.70 -0.70 33.27
C GLU A 799 33.97 0.12 33.12
N ILE A 800 33.91 1.31 32.53
CA ILE A 800 35.10 2.18 32.36
C ILE A 800 35.60 2.65 33.74
N THR A 801 34.70 2.83 34.71
CA THR A 801 35.07 3.19 36.09
C THR A 801 35.84 2.05 36.77
N GLU A 802 35.36 0.81 36.65
CA GLU A 802 36.07 -0.39 37.15
C GLU A 802 37.38 -0.65 36.39
N PHE A 803 37.38 -0.49 35.07
CA PHE A 803 38.56 -0.67 34.23
C PHE A 803 39.63 0.38 34.50
N LEU A 804 39.26 1.63 34.78
CA LEU A 804 40.21 2.68 35.18
C LEU A 804 40.66 2.53 36.63
N ALA A 805 39.85 1.97 37.53
CA ALA A 805 40.28 1.59 38.87
C ALA A 805 41.30 0.43 38.81
N ALA A 806 41.09 -0.55 37.93
CA ALA A 806 42.02 -1.64 37.65
C ALA A 806 43.24 -1.20 36.81
N ALA A 807 43.13 -0.16 36.00
CA ALA A 807 44.25 0.43 35.27
C ALA A 807 45.11 1.34 36.18
N LYS A 808 44.51 2.03 37.15
CA LYS A 808 45.25 2.75 38.21
C LYS A 808 46.17 1.83 39.01
N THR A 809 45.76 0.59 39.26
CA THR A 809 46.61 -0.44 39.91
C THR A 809 47.66 -1.06 38.98
N MET A 810 47.57 -0.85 37.65
CA MET A 810 48.59 -1.26 36.68
C MET A 810 49.56 -0.13 36.31
N ASP A 811 49.11 1.12 36.23
CA ASP A 811 49.94 2.32 35.96
C ASP A 811 50.84 2.71 37.15
N GLU A 812 50.61 2.16 38.35
CA GLU A 812 51.57 2.21 39.46
C GLU A 812 52.80 1.30 39.23
N LYS A 813 52.89 0.60 38.08
CA LYS A 813 54.01 -0.29 37.71
C LYS A 813 54.68 -0.03 36.35
N THR A 814 54.55 1.15 35.76
CA THR A 814 55.36 1.50 34.58
C THR A 814 55.74 2.98 34.53
N ASP A 815 57.05 3.21 34.37
CA ASP A 815 57.73 4.50 34.47
C ASP A 815 57.41 5.45 33.30
N LYS A 816 57.38 6.74 33.64
CA LYS A 816 57.06 7.89 32.80
C LYS A 816 58.36 8.45 32.21
N LEU A 817 58.59 8.35 30.91
CA LEU A 817 59.45 9.30 30.19
C LEU A 817 59.28 9.14 28.68
N THR A 818 59.31 10.27 27.96
CA THR A 818 59.24 10.45 26.50
C THR A 818 57.82 10.54 25.90
N GLY A 819 57.15 11.67 26.16
CA GLY A 819 55.87 12.01 25.55
C GLY A 819 56.00 12.54 24.11
N GLU A 820 56.32 11.67 23.15
CA GLU A 820 56.12 11.96 21.72
C GLU A 820 55.25 10.86 21.08
N ILE A 821 54.16 11.28 20.44
CA ILE A 821 53.24 10.39 19.70
C ILE A 821 53.65 10.40 18.22
N LEU A 822 54.12 9.25 17.72
CA LEU A 822 54.56 9.04 16.33
C LEU A 822 53.74 7.92 15.65
N ASP A 823 52.41 7.94 15.73
CA ASP A 823 51.55 7.01 14.98
C ASP A 823 50.07 7.49 14.97
N ASP A 824 49.40 7.42 13.81
CA ASP A 824 47.96 7.70 13.67
C ASP A 824 47.10 6.77 14.57
N ASP A 825 47.62 5.57 14.83
CA ASP A 825 46.97 4.57 15.68
C ASP A 825 47.06 4.92 17.19
N GLU A 826 48.11 5.62 17.61
CA GLU A 826 48.26 6.15 18.97
C GLU A 826 47.45 7.44 19.19
N PHE A 827 47.33 8.30 18.18
CA PHE A 827 46.45 9.48 18.23
C PHE A 827 44.97 9.06 18.42
N MET A 828 44.51 8.04 17.68
CA MET A 828 43.18 7.47 17.85
C MET A 828 42.97 6.87 19.25
N LYS A 829 43.97 6.16 19.79
CA LYS A 829 43.94 5.62 21.17
C LYS A 829 43.92 6.74 22.22
N ALA A 830 44.68 7.81 22.04
CA ALA A 830 44.69 8.99 22.91
C ALA A 830 43.35 9.75 22.86
N GLN A 831 42.76 9.91 21.68
CA GLN A 831 41.45 10.53 21.50
C GLN A 831 40.33 9.68 22.12
N HIS A 832 40.40 8.35 22.00
CA HIS A 832 39.50 7.42 22.68
C HIS A 832 39.61 7.49 24.21
N ARG A 833 40.84 7.60 24.75
CA ARG A 833 41.06 7.81 26.20
C ARG A 833 40.51 9.15 26.67
N LYS A 834 40.73 10.23 25.90
CA LYS A 834 40.20 11.57 26.17
C LYS A 834 38.66 11.59 26.16
N ASP A 835 38.04 10.99 25.16
CA ASP A 835 36.57 10.88 25.06
C ASP A 835 35.98 10.03 26.20
N ALA A 836 36.66 8.96 26.62
CA ALA A 836 36.27 8.13 27.76
C ALA A 836 36.36 8.90 29.09
N LEU A 837 37.46 9.61 29.33
CA LEU A 837 37.66 10.48 30.49
C LEU A 837 36.61 11.60 30.52
N GLN A 838 36.32 12.21 29.38
CA GLN A 838 35.31 13.26 29.27
C GLN A 838 33.91 12.73 29.62
N VAL A 839 33.51 11.59 29.05
CA VAL A 839 32.22 10.94 29.36
C VAL A 839 32.12 10.52 30.83
N LEU A 840 33.23 10.15 31.47
CA LEU A 840 33.29 9.82 32.88
C LEU A 840 33.26 11.03 33.82
N SER A 841 33.83 12.16 33.39
CA SER A 841 33.82 13.42 34.15
C SER A 841 32.48 14.15 34.07
N ASP A 842 31.76 14.02 32.95
CA ASP A 842 30.54 14.79 32.68
C ASP A 842 29.31 14.05 33.22
N LYS A 843 28.48 14.69 34.05
CA LYS A 843 27.26 14.06 34.61
C LYS A 843 26.15 13.86 33.57
N HIS A 844 26.28 14.47 32.38
CA HIS A 844 25.23 14.50 31.37
C HIS A 844 25.50 13.57 30.19
N PHE A 845 24.43 13.18 29.49
CA PHE A 845 24.52 12.37 28.27
C PHE A 845 25.13 13.21 27.13
N PRO A 846 26.03 12.66 26.29
CA PRO A 846 26.74 13.44 25.28
C PRO A 846 25.80 14.08 24.26
N GLU A 847 26.06 15.35 23.95
CA GLU A 847 25.37 16.13 22.91
C GLU A 847 26.31 16.41 21.72
N PRO A 848 25.75 16.67 20.52
CA PRO A 848 26.54 17.07 19.35
C PRO A 848 27.40 18.30 19.61
N TRP A 849 26.82 19.31 20.28
CA TRP A 849 27.47 20.50 20.81
C TRP A 849 26.71 20.95 22.06
N SER A 850 27.29 21.88 22.82
CA SER A 850 26.69 22.40 24.06
C SER A 850 25.37 23.12 23.78
N GLY A 851 24.29 22.72 24.46
CA GLY A 851 22.98 23.35 24.32
C GLY A 851 22.16 22.88 23.11
N PHE A 852 22.59 21.78 22.44
CA PHE A 852 21.90 21.23 21.28
C PHE A 852 20.43 20.90 21.56
N ARG A 853 20.15 20.29 22.72
CA ARG A 853 18.78 19.96 23.14
C ARG A 853 17.91 21.20 23.17
N ASP A 854 18.39 22.24 23.86
CA ASP A 854 17.63 23.48 24.08
C ASP A 854 17.44 24.23 22.76
N GLU A 855 18.44 24.22 21.89
CA GLU A 855 18.35 24.77 20.54
C GLU A 855 17.25 24.08 19.73
N VAL A 856 17.24 22.73 19.66
CA VAL A 856 16.23 21.96 18.92
C VAL A 856 14.83 22.24 19.47
N ASP A 857 14.66 22.17 20.79
CA ASP A 857 13.38 22.38 21.44
C ASP A 857 12.87 23.82 21.21
N LEU A 858 13.70 24.85 21.40
CA LEU A 858 13.33 26.24 21.13
C LEU A 858 12.99 26.49 19.65
N ARG A 859 13.81 25.97 18.72
CA ARG A 859 13.64 26.16 17.27
C ARG A 859 12.44 25.41 16.70
N THR A 860 11.90 24.42 17.41
CA THR A 860 10.77 23.58 16.96
C THR A 860 9.47 23.79 17.73
N ARG A 861 9.45 24.73 18.69
CA ARG A 861 8.24 25.21 19.35
C ARG A 861 7.47 26.20 18.47
N ASN A 862 6.15 26.21 18.64
CA ASN A 862 5.27 27.18 17.98
C ASN A 862 5.27 28.52 18.76
N ILE A 863 6.34 29.29 18.63
CA ILE A 863 6.52 30.59 19.29
C ILE A 863 6.76 31.72 18.28
N ASN A 864 6.39 32.95 18.65
CA ASN A 864 6.62 34.12 17.80
C ASN A 864 8.12 34.46 17.70
N ARG A 865 8.47 35.27 16.70
CA ARG A 865 9.87 35.60 16.37
C ARG A 865 10.59 36.31 17.51
N GLU A 866 9.96 37.31 18.14
CA GLU A 866 10.57 38.09 19.22
C GLU A 866 10.88 37.21 20.44
N SER A 867 9.93 36.36 20.82
CA SER A 867 10.10 35.41 21.92
C SER A 867 11.15 34.36 21.60
N LEU A 868 11.21 33.87 20.36
CA LEU A 868 12.25 32.96 19.90
C LEU A 868 13.63 33.62 20.01
N ARG A 869 13.78 34.85 19.47
CA ARG A 869 15.04 35.58 19.52
C ARG A 869 15.49 35.83 20.96
N LYS A 870 14.61 36.34 21.83
CA LYS A 870 14.93 36.61 23.24
C LYS A 870 15.39 35.35 23.99
N LYS A 871 14.72 34.21 23.75
CA LYS A 871 15.09 32.93 24.37
C LYS A 871 16.41 32.38 23.85
N LEU A 872 16.67 32.51 22.54
CA LEU A 872 17.95 32.08 21.94
C LEU A 872 19.12 32.98 22.36
N GLN A 873 18.88 34.28 22.51
CA GLN A 873 19.88 35.24 22.99
C GLN A 873 20.30 34.92 24.43
N GLY A 874 19.33 34.65 25.32
CA GLY A 874 19.61 34.24 26.71
C GLY A 874 20.31 32.89 26.86
N ALA A 875 20.35 32.08 25.80
CA ALA A 875 21.08 30.81 25.75
C ALA A 875 22.51 30.96 25.20
N HIS A 876 22.92 32.15 24.74
CA HIS A 876 24.25 32.45 24.17
C HIS A 876 24.68 31.52 23.02
N LEU A 877 23.72 31.01 22.22
CA LEU A 877 23.98 30.00 21.18
C LEU A 877 24.44 30.58 19.83
N TYR A 878 24.26 31.88 19.59
CA TYR A 878 24.42 32.47 18.27
C TYR A 878 24.97 33.90 18.32
N ASP A 879 25.66 34.29 17.23
CA ASP A 879 25.99 35.68 16.95
C ASP A 879 24.74 36.55 16.67
N GLU A 880 24.80 37.85 17.00
CA GLU A 880 23.65 38.77 16.88
C GLU A 880 23.14 38.92 15.43
N ASP A 881 24.04 38.89 14.47
CA ASP A 881 23.70 38.99 13.06
C ASP A 881 22.85 37.80 12.62
N PHE A 882 23.23 36.58 13.01
CA PHE A 882 22.46 35.37 12.74
C PHE A 882 21.16 35.32 13.56
N LEU A 883 21.17 35.71 14.84
CA LEU A 883 19.95 35.83 15.67
C LEU A 883 18.90 36.72 15.00
N SER A 884 19.31 37.81 14.38
CA SER A 884 18.41 38.72 13.65
C SER A 884 17.74 38.05 12.44
N GLN A 885 18.42 37.07 11.83
CA GLN A 885 17.98 36.33 10.65
C GLN A 885 17.12 35.11 10.98
N ILE A 886 17.23 34.54 12.18
CA ILE A 886 16.46 33.37 12.62
C ILE A 886 14.96 33.65 12.59
N ARG A 887 14.19 32.65 12.15
CA ARG A 887 12.73 32.69 12.12
C ARG A 887 12.10 31.43 12.66
N PRO A 888 10.87 31.53 13.20
CA PRO A 888 10.06 30.36 13.50
C PRO A 888 9.77 29.52 12.25
N ILE A 889 9.54 28.23 12.45
CA ILE A 889 9.20 27.31 11.36
C ILE A 889 7.83 27.68 10.77
N PHE A 890 7.81 27.93 9.46
CA PHE A 890 6.58 28.01 8.68
C PHE A 890 6.40 26.72 7.86
N VAL A 891 5.44 25.89 8.26
CA VAL A 891 5.15 24.61 7.61
C VAL A 891 4.61 24.87 6.20
N SER A 892 5.33 24.36 5.22
CA SER A 892 4.96 24.45 3.80
C SER A 892 4.00 23.33 3.42
N ARG A 893 2.87 23.65 2.77
CA ARG A 893 1.92 22.64 2.24
C ARG A 893 1.91 22.61 0.73
N MET A 894 1.84 21.41 0.15
CA MET A 894 1.76 21.25 -1.30
C MET A 894 0.42 21.79 -1.84
N PRO A 895 0.43 22.83 -2.70
CA PRO A 895 -0.79 23.39 -3.27
C PRO A 895 -1.43 22.41 -4.27
N ARG A 896 -2.77 22.44 -4.37
CA ARG A 896 -3.54 21.56 -5.26
C ARG A 896 -4.27 22.35 -6.34
N ARG A 897 -3.52 22.86 -7.32
CA ARG A 897 -4.04 23.69 -8.42
C ARG A 897 -4.46 22.91 -9.67
N LYS A 898 -4.88 21.66 -9.49
CA LYS A 898 -5.24 20.79 -10.62
C LYS A 898 -6.60 21.20 -11.18
N ALA A 899 -6.64 21.57 -12.46
CA ALA A 899 -7.85 21.97 -13.16
C ALA A 899 -8.84 20.81 -13.49
N THR A 900 -8.46 19.56 -13.22
CA THR A 900 -9.26 18.38 -13.56
C THR A 900 -9.64 17.56 -12.33
N ALA A 901 -10.93 17.31 -12.18
CA ALA A 901 -11.52 16.49 -11.12
C ALA A 901 -12.87 15.90 -11.57
N GLN A 902 -13.67 15.38 -10.64
CA GLN A 902 -15.00 14.87 -10.94
C GLN A 902 -15.93 16.03 -11.34
N ALA A 903 -16.54 15.97 -12.53
CA ALA A 903 -17.40 17.03 -13.06
C ALA A 903 -18.74 17.13 -12.30
N HIS A 904 -19.36 15.99 -12.02
CA HIS A 904 -20.64 15.86 -11.31
C HIS A 904 -20.66 14.59 -10.46
N LYS A 905 -21.53 14.52 -9.45
CA LYS A 905 -21.77 13.29 -8.68
C LYS A 905 -22.38 12.21 -9.57
N GLU A 906 -22.18 10.94 -9.21
CA GLU A 906 -22.62 9.81 -10.04
C GLU A 906 -24.13 9.59 -10.02
N THR A 907 -24.81 9.99 -8.95
CA THR A 907 -26.26 9.87 -8.80
C THR A 907 -26.99 10.79 -9.78
N ILE A 908 -27.74 10.19 -10.70
CA ILE A 908 -28.62 10.88 -11.65
C ILE A 908 -30.01 11.06 -11.03
N ARG A 909 -30.53 12.28 -11.11
CA ARG A 909 -31.86 12.68 -10.61
C ARG A 909 -32.80 13.00 -11.76
N SER A 910 -34.10 12.99 -11.46
CA SER A 910 -35.14 13.47 -12.36
C SER A 910 -34.87 14.93 -12.78
N PRO A 911 -35.09 15.29 -14.06
CA PRO A 911 -35.03 16.69 -14.49
C PRO A 911 -36.25 17.50 -14.02
N LYS A 912 -37.35 16.82 -13.66
CA LYS A 912 -38.56 17.47 -13.13
C LYS A 912 -38.31 18.02 -11.73
N VAL A 913 -38.80 19.23 -11.50
CA VAL A 913 -38.67 19.99 -10.25
C VAL A 913 -40.02 20.01 -9.53
N LYS A 914 -39.99 19.85 -8.21
CA LYS A 914 -41.09 20.17 -7.28
C LYS A 914 -40.68 21.40 -6.45
N ASP A 915 -41.60 21.95 -5.67
CA ASP A 915 -41.42 23.11 -4.78
C ASP A 915 -40.05 23.13 -4.09
N GLY A 916 -39.40 24.30 -4.09
CA GLY A 916 -38.07 24.48 -3.47
C GLY A 916 -36.90 23.78 -4.20
N ASP A 917 -36.99 23.62 -5.52
CA ASP A 917 -36.00 22.91 -6.39
C ASP A 917 -35.76 21.44 -5.99
N GLN A 918 -36.77 20.79 -5.40
CA GLN A 918 -36.68 19.38 -5.03
C GLN A 918 -36.75 18.48 -6.28
N ARG A 919 -35.90 17.45 -6.29
CA ARG A 919 -35.82 16.49 -7.42
C ARG A 919 -35.86 15.07 -6.90
N THR A 920 -36.45 14.16 -7.66
CA THR A 920 -36.59 12.75 -7.25
C THR A 920 -35.40 11.89 -7.68
N VAL A 921 -35.05 10.92 -6.84
CA VAL A 921 -34.09 9.83 -7.11
C VAL A 921 -34.72 8.49 -6.74
N ARG A 922 -34.43 7.42 -7.49
CA ARG A 922 -34.86 6.08 -7.12
C ARG A 922 -33.88 5.47 -6.12
N MET A 923 -34.39 5.05 -4.96
CA MET A 923 -33.62 4.37 -3.92
C MET A 923 -34.08 2.92 -3.76
N PRO A 924 -33.16 1.93 -3.72
CA PRO A 924 -33.48 0.55 -3.38
C PRO A 924 -34.03 0.43 -1.96
N LEU A 925 -35.04 -0.42 -1.75
CA LEU A 925 -35.66 -0.59 -0.42
C LEU A 925 -34.63 -0.92 0.66
N ASN A 926 -33.67 -1.81 0.38
CA ASN A 926 -32.61 -2.18 1.32
C ASN A 926 -31.63 -1.03 1.70
N LYS A 927 -31.87 0.21 1.27
CA LYS A 927 -31.12 1.41 1.64
C LYS A 927 -32.01 2.55 2.14
N VAL A 928 -33.32 2.35 2.19
CA VAL A 928 -34.31 3.38 2.50
C VAL A 928 -34.58 3.36 4.00
N LYS A 929 -34.39 4.51 4.66
CA LYS A 929 -34.73 4.71 6.08
C LYS A 929 -36.08 5.38 6.24
N ILE A 930 -36.62 5.42 7.46
CA ILE A 930 -37.91 6.05 7.78
C ILE A 930 -37.98 7.47 7.21
N LYS A 931 -36.97 8.31 7.50
CA LYS A 931 -36.87 9.68 6.96
C LYS A 931 -36.92 9.78 5.44
N ASP A 932 -36.45 8.75 4.74
CA ASP A 932 -36.43 8.72 3.27
C ASP A 932 -37.82 8.34 2.73
N VAL A 933 -38.55 7.47 3.43
CA VAL A 933 -39.95 7.13 3.11
C VAL A 933 -40.85 8.34 3.35
N GLU A 934 -40.68 9.03 4.48
CA GLU A 934 -41.42 10.25 4.81
C GLU A 934 -41.20 11.38 3.80
N ASN A 935 -39.99 11.44 3.24
CA ASN A 935 -39.60 12.39 2.20
C ASN A 935 -39.70 11.77 0.79
N SER A 936 -40.63 10.83 0.58
CA SER A 936 -40.84 10.15 -0.71
C SER A 936 -42.12 10.58 -1.40
N VAL A 937 -42.20 10.27 -2.71
CA VAL A 937 -43.42 10.48 -3.49
C VAL A 937 -44.59 9.62 -2.98
N LEU A 938 -44.29 8.54 -2.24
CA LEU A 938 -45.31 7.62 -1.74
C LEU A 938 -46.26 8.30 -0.74
N LYS A 939 -45.76 9.27 0.03
CA LYS A 939 -46.57 10.02 0.99
C LYS A 939 -47.76 10.71 0.31
N GLU A 940 -47.61 11.10 -0.95
CA GLU A 940 -48.67 11.74 -1.73
C GLU A 940 -49.42 10.76 -2.63
N SER A 941 -48.75 9.72 -3.13
CA SER A 941 -49.30 8.84 -4.18
C SER A 941 -49.84 7.49 -3.71
N ASP A 942 -49.36 6.96 -2.57
CA ASP A 942 -49.62 5.60 -2.10
C ASP A 942 -49.37 5.50 -0.59
N THR A 943 -50.32 6.04 0.20
CA THR A 943 -50.24 6.12 1.66
C THR A 943 -50.20 4.75 2.33
N TRP A 944 -50.88 3.75 1.77
CA TRP A 944 -50.81 2.37 2.26
C TRP A 944 -49.38 1.84 2.20
N LEU A 945 -48.73 1.93 1.04
CA LEU A 945 -47.36 1.45 0.89
C LEU A 945 -46.40 2.26 1.76
N CYS A 946 -46.62 3.57 1.88
CA CYS A 946 -45.84 4.43 2.77
C CYS A 946 -45.87 3.92 4.22
N ASN A 947 -47.07 3.70 4.78
CA ASN A 947 -47.25 3.24 6.15
C ASN A 947 -46.70 1.82 6.36
N LYS A 948 -46.91 0.92 5.40
CA LYS A 948 -46.36 -0.45 5.43
C LYS A 948 -44.83 -0.43 5.52
N LEU A 949 -44.17 0.39 4.72
CA LEU A 949 -42.70 0.49 4.72
C LEU A 949 -42.16 1.09 6.03
N ILE A 950 -42.83 2.10 6.59
CA ILE A 950 -42.46 2.69 7.88
C ILE A 950 -42.58 1.65 8.99
N SER A 951 -43.72 0.95 9.08
CA SER A 951 -43.94 -0.09 10.10
C SER A 951 -42.89 -1.20 10.04
N LEU A 952 -42.54 -1.70 8.83
CA LEU A 952 -41.48 -2.70 8.68
C LEU A 952 -40.11 -2.20 9.16
N LEU A 953 -39.80 -0.91 8.93
CA LEU A 953 -38.57 -0.29 9.40
C LEU A 953 -38.56 -0.09 10.92
N GLU A 954 -39.67 0.34 11.52
CA GLU A 954 -39.81 0.50 12.97
C GLU A 954 -39.59 -0.82 13.72
N ILE A 955 -40.22 -1.90 13.27
CA ILE A 955 -40.05 -3.26 13.83
C ILE A 955 -38.58 -3.71 13.78
N ASN A 956 -37.82 -3.21 12.81
CA ASN A 956 -36.42 -3.59 12.58
C ASN A 956 -35.42 -2.49 12.99
N ALA A 957 -35.81 -1.56 13.87
CA ALA A 957 -34.96 -0.48 14.38
C ALA A 957 -34.31 0.37 13.27
N ASP A 958 -35.09 0.75 12.25
CA ASP A 958 -34.67 1.50 11.05
C ASP A 958 -33.51 0.82 10.28
N ASN A 959 -33.44 -0.52 10.34
CA ASN A 959 -32.49 -1.33 9.59
C ASN A 959 -33.13 -1.87 8.29
N PRO A 960 -32.87 -1.26 7.12
CA PRO A 960 -33.54 -1.63 5.88
C PRO A 960 -33.12 -2.99 5.31
N GLU A 961 -31.94 -3.50 5.64
CA GLU A 961 -31.51 -4.83 5.16
C GLU A 961 -32.32 -5.94 5.84
N LYS A 962 -32.66 -5.75 7.12
CA LYS A 962 -33.53 -6.66 7.88
C LYS A 962 -35.00 -6.45 7.53
N ALA A 963 -35.45 -5.19 7.50
CA ALA A 963 -36.85 -4.82 7.24
C ALA A 963 -37.37 -5.32 5.88
N PHE A 964 -36.49 -5.41 4.88
CA PHE A 964 -36.84 -5.78 3.52
C PHE A 964 -36.11 -7.03 3.03
N ALA A 965 -35.74 -7.92 3.96
CA ALA A 965 -35.22 -9.25 3.62
C ALA A 965 -36.29 -10.06 2.86
N GLU A 966 -37.55 -9.97 3.33
CA GLU A 966 -38.71 -10.52 2.65
C GLU A 966 -39.24 -9.55 1.57
N PRO A 967 -39.67 -10.06 0.39
CA PRO A 967 -40.20 -9.20 -0.66
C PRO A 967 -41.51 -8.50 -0.26
N VAL A 968 -41.58 -7.18 -0.45
CA VAL A 968 -42.77 -6.36 -0.16
C VAL A 968 -43.63 -6.22 -1.41
N TYR A 969 -44.93 -6.43 -1.30
CA TYR A 969 -45.89 -6.28 -2.40
C TYR A 969 -46.88 -5.15 -2.11
N LYS A 970 -47.36 -4.48 -3.15
CA LYS A 970 -48.39 -3.44 -3.01
C LYS A 970 -49.72 -4.09 -2.61
N ASN A 971 -50.36 -3.54 -1.59
CA ASN A 971 -51.60 -4.05 -0.98
C ASN A 971 -51.49 -5.54 -0.58
N ASP A 972 -50.27 -6.01 -0.29
CA ASP A 972 -49.94 -7.41 -0.02
C ASP A 972 -50.41 -8.40 -1.12
N LYS A 973 -50.68 -7.91 -2.34
CA LYS A 973 -51.11 -8.74 -3.48
C LYS A 973 -49.90 -9.31 -4.23
N LYS A 974 -49.80 -10.63 -4.23
CA LYS A 974 -48.79 -11.38 -5.00
C LYS A 974 -49.24 -11.72 -6.42
N PHE A 975 -50.53 -11.64 -6.70
CA PHE A 975 -51.11 -11.99 -8.00
C PHE A 975 -52.10 -10.91 -8.45
N ASP A 976 -52.22 -10.72 -9.76
CA ASP A 976 -53.25 -9.88 -10.35
C ASP A 976 -54.61 -10.60 -10.42
N ARG A 977 -55.64 -9.90 -10.91
CA ARG A 977 -57.01 -10.43 -11.04
C ARG A 977 -57.14 -11.62 -12.00
N HIS A 978 -56.10 -11.94 -12.76
CA HIS A 978 -56.04 -13.05 -13.72
C HIS A 978 -55.07 -14.15 -13.25
N GLY A 979 -54.65 -14.13 -11.98
CA GLY A 979 -53.75 -15.12 -11.40
C GLY A 979 -52.29 -14.96 -11.82
N LYS A 980 -51.90 -13.87 -12.48
CA LYS A 980 -50.49 -13.64 -12.87
C LYS A 980 -49.69 -13.04 -11.72
N PRO A 981 -48.46 -13.52 -11.46
CA PRO A 981 -47.63 -13.01 -10.37
C PRO A 981 -47.27 -11.53 -10.57
N LEU A 982 -47.45 -10.74 -9.52
CA LEU A 982 -47.04 -9.35 -9.43
C LEU A 982 -45.57 -9.24 -9.02
N MET A 983 -44.93 -8.15 -9.44
CA MET A 983 -43.56 -7.87 -9.06
C MET A 983 -43.50 -7.20 -7.69
N PRO A 984 -42.63 -7.65 -6.76
CA PRO A 984 -42.43 -6.95 -5.50
C PRO A 984 -41.82 -5.56 -5.71
N VAL A 985 -42.10 -4.67 -4.76
CA VAL A 985 -41.49 -3.34 -4.68
C VAL A 985 -40.01 -3.52 -4.41
N SER A 986 -39.17 -3.02 -5.31
CA SER A 986 -37.70 -3.08 -5.18
C SER A 986 -37.06 -1.72 -4.96
N THR A 987 -37.73 -0.63 -5.37
CA THR A 987 -37.24 0.74 -5.25
C THR A 987 -38.39 1.72 -5.06
N ILE A 988 -38.15 2.82 -4.35
CA ILE A 988 -39.09 3.95 -4.21
C ILE A 988 -38.45 5.25 -4.73
N LYS A 989 -39.26 6.29 -5.00
CA LYS A 989 -38.77 7.62 -5.40
C LYS A 989 -38.73 8.54 -4.18
N VAL A 990 -37.55 9.03 -3.84
CA VAL A 990 -37.31 9.93 -2.70
C VAL A 990 -36.96 11.33 -3.21
N TYR A 991 -37.45 12.38 -2.55
CA TYR A 991 -37.11 13.76 -2.85
C TYR A 991 -35.71 14.10 -2.29
N SER A 992 -34.90 14.80 -3.08
CA SER A 992 -33.61 15.34 -2.67
C SER A 992 -33.78 16.83 -2.38
N THR A 993 -33.41 17.27 -1.18
CA THR A 993 -33.43 18.70 -0.82
C THR A 993 -32.21 19.43 -1.42
N GLN A 994 -32.46 20.59 -2.03
CA GLN A 994 -31.50 21.61 -2.49
C GLN A 994 -30.27 21.12 -3.32
N PRO A 995 -30.47 20.51 -4.49
CA PRO A 995 -29.36 20.03 -5.30
C PRO A 995 -28.70 21.15 -6.13
N SER A 996 -27.55 21.67 -5.69
CA SER A 996 -26.64 22.46 -6.56
C SER A 996 -26.10 21.58 -7.69
N GLY A 997 -26.39 21.91 -8.95
CA GLY A 997 -26.08 21.03 -10.09
C GLY A 997 -26.46 21.58 -11.46
N PHE A 998 -26.50 20.71 -12.47
CA PHE A 998 -26.81 21.06 -13.85
C PHE A 998 -27.48 19.91 -14.61
N LEU A 999 -28.14 20.25 -15.73
CA LEU A 999 -28.80 19.29 -16.60
C LEU A 999 -27.78 18.60 -17.53
N ILE A 1000 -27.97 17.30 -17.75
CA ILE A 1000 -27.21 16.48 -18.69
C ILE A 1000 -28.16 15.76 -19.66
N ASN A 1001 -27.59 15.08 -20.66
CA ASN A 1001 -28.35 14.32 -21.66
C ASN A 1001 -29.46 15.14 -22.36
N LYS A 1002 -29.13 16.39 -22.76
CA LYS A 1002 -30.07 17.32 -23.40
C LYS A 1002 -31.32 17.58 -22.54
N GLY A 1003 -31.13 17.90 -21.26
CA GLY A 1003 -32.23 18.22 -20.34
C GLY A 1003 -32.98 17.03 -19.74
N LYS A 1004 -32.61 15.78 -20.10
CA LYS A 1004 -33.34 14.57 -19.66
C LYS A 1004 -32.95 14.06 -18.28
N ALA A 1005 -31.92 14.62 -17.67
CA ALA A 1005 -31.40 14.20 -16.38
C ALA A 1005 -30.71 15.35 -15.66
N PHE A 1006 -30.77 15.36 -14.33
CA PHE A 1006 -30.09 16.34 -13.49
C PHE A 1006 -29.00 15.65 -12.65
N VAL A 1007 -27.88 16.32 -12.44
CA VAL A 1007 -26.79 15.83 -11.60
C VAL A 1007 -26.26 16.93 -10.69
N ASN A 1008 -25.89 16.58 -9.47
CA ASN A 1008 -25.27 17.53 -8.54
C ASN A 1008 -23.83 17.83 -8.97
N ASN A 1009 -23.38 19.03 -8.64
CA ASN A 1009 -22.00 19.46 -8.85
C ASN A 1009 -20.99 18.49 -8.25
N GLY A 1010 -19.90 18.27 -8.97
CA GLY A 1010 -18.81 17.39 -8.57
C GLY A 1010 -17.83 18.09 -7.64
N SER A 1011 -16.57 18.16 -8.04
CA SER A 1011 -15.52 18.84 -7.29
C SER A 1011 -15.52 20.35 -7.60
N MET A 1012 -15.51 21.17 -6.55
CA MET A 1012 -15.07 22.56 -6.66
C MET A 1012 -13.56 22.57 -6.85
N ILE A 1013 -13.08 23.25 -7.88
CA ILE A 1013 -11.65 23.29 -8.24
C ILE A 1013 -10.96 24.46 -7.54
N ARG A 1014 -11.62 25.62 -7.53
CA ARG A 1014 -11.15 26.84 -6.90
C ARG A 1014 -12.32 27.72 -6.49
N LEU A 1015 -12.03 28.73 -5.69
CA LEU A 1015 -12.93 29.82 -5.34
C LEU A 1015 -12.35 31.12 -5.91
N ASP A 1016 -13.07 31.80 -6.80
CA ASP A 1016 -12.67 33.11 -7.28
C ASP A 1016 -13.24 34.17 -6.33
N VAL A 1017 -12.37 35.07 -5.84
CA VAL A 1017 -12.69 36.12 -4.86
C VAL A 1017 -12.71 37.46 -5.57
N TYR A 1018 -13.79 38.19 -5.41
CA TYR A 1018 -14.01 39.53 -5.96
C TYR A 1018 -14.29 40.52 -4.84
N GLN A 1019 -14.13 41.81 -5.13
CA GLN A 1019 -14.47 42.90 -4.22
C GLN A 1019 -15.26 43.99 -4.94
N LYS A 1020 -16.14 44.66 -4.20
CA LYS A 1020 -16.91 45.84 -4.64
C LYS A 1020 -17.18 46.75 -3.45
N GLN A 1021 -17.18 48.06 -3.65
CA GLN A 1021 -17.58 49.01 -2.62
C GLN A 1021 -19.10 49.01 -2.46
N ASN A 1022 -19.58 49.02 -1.22
CA ASN A 1022 -21.00 49.20 -0.92
C ASN A 1022 -21.40 50.69 -0.94
N GLN A 1023 -22.68 50.98 -0.78
CA GLN A 1023 -23.23 52.34 -0.79
C GLN A 1023 -22.62 53.29 0.27
N LYS A 1024 -21.94 52.73 1.29
CA LYS A 1024 -21.26 53.48 2.36
C LYS A 1024 -19.74 53.57 2.14
N GLY A 1025 -19.25 53.24 0.95
CA GLY A 1025 -17.82 53.26 0.59
C GLY A 1025 -16.98 52.13 1.20
N LYS A 1026 -17.58 51.17 1.93
CA LYS A 1026 -16.85 50.04 2.52
C LYS A 1026 -16.67 48.92 1.50
N ILE A 1027 -15.49 48.32 1.49
CA ILE A 1027 -15.18 47.16 0.63
C ILE A 1027 -15.91 45.92 1.17
N GLU A 1028 -16.65 45.25 0.28
CA GLU A 1028 -17.24 43.93 0.53
C GLU A 1028 -16.67 42.90 -0.45
N HIS A 1029 -16.48 41.67 0.04
CA HIS A 1029 -15.95 40.56 -0.75
C HIS A 1029 -17.05 39.59 -1.19
N PHE A 1030 -16.92 39.11 -2.43
CA PHE A 1030 -17.89 38.24 -3.11
C PHE A 1030 -17.17 37.00 -3.65
N PHE A 1031 -17.86 35.86 -3.67
CA PHE A 1031 -17.24 34.55 -3.88
C PHE A 1031 -17.95 33.77 -4.97
N VAL A 1032 -17.16 33.35 -5.97
CA VAL A 1032 -17.64 32.57 -7.11
C VAL A 1032 -16.99 31.18 -7.07
N PRO A 1033 -17.73 30.14 -6.64
CA PRO A 1033 -17.21 28.78 -6.65
C PRO A 1033 -17.12 28.25 -8.08
N VAL A 1034 -15.93 27.78 -8.47
CA VAL A 1034 -15.66 27.26 -9.82
C VAL A 1034 -15.57 25.73 -9.75
N TYR A 1035 -16.51 25.05 -10.41
CA TYR A 1035 -16.60 23.59 -10.45
C TYR A 1035 -15.90 22.98 -11.66
N ALA A 1036 -15.50 21.72 -11.54
CA ALA A 1036 -14.75 21.02 -12.58
C ALA A 1036 -15.45 20.96 -13.96
N HIS A 1037 -16.78 20.96 -14.01
CA HIS A 1037 -17.54 20.94 -15.28
C HIS A 1037 -17.53 22.30 -16.01
N GLN A 1038 -17.21 23.39 -15.31
CA GLN A 1038 -17.17 24.75 -15.86
C GLN A 1038 -15.79 25.12 -16.41
N ILE A 1039 -14.81 24.21 -16.33
CA ILE A 1039 -13.45 24.44 -16.81
C ILE A 1039 -13.25 23.73 -18.15
N GLY A 1040 -12.87 24.49 -19.19
CA GLY A 1040 -12.50 23.93 -20.49
C GLY A 1040 -12.37 24.99 -21.58
N LYS A 1041 -11.78 24.61 -22.72
CA LYS A 1041 -11.82 25.44 -23.94
C LYS A 1041 -13.29 25.58 -24.35
N ASN A 1042 -13.80 26.81 -24.41
CA ASN A 1042 -15.18 27.18 -24.79
C ASN A 1042 -16.24 27.11 -23.66
N GLN A 1043 -15.85 27.15 -22.39
CA GLN A 1043 -16.79 27.40 -21.29
C GLN A 1043 -16.70 28.88 -20.87
N PRO A 1044 -17.84 29.59 -20.71
CA PRO A 1044 -17.82 30.96 -20.18
C PRO A 1044 -17.26 30.95 -18.75
N MET A 1045 -16.64 32.07 -18.35
CA MET A 1045 -16.16 32.20 -16.98
C MET A 1045 -17.36 32.16 -16.02
N PRO A 1046 -17.32 31.35 -14.94
CA PRO A 1046 -18.37 31.39 -13.94
C PRO A 1046 -18.44 32.77 -13.29
N THR A 1047 -19.66 33.31 -13.17
CA THR A 1047 -19.94 34.62 -12.57
C THR A 1047 -20.80 34.52 -11.30
N LYS A 1048 -21.50 33.41 -11.10
CA LYS A 1048 -22.51 33.27 -10.05
C LYS A 1048 -21.92 33.36 -8.64
N ILE A 1049 -22.42 34.30 -7.87
CA ILE A 1049 -22.01 34.54 -6.48
C ILE A 1049 -22.76 33.57 -5.56
N LEU A 1050 -22.04 32.87 -4.69
CA LEU A 1050 -22.64 31.97 -3.68
C LEU A 1050 -22.01 32.15 -2.29
N PRO A 1051 -22.81 32.20 -1.20
CA PRO A 1051 -24.28 32.31 -1.21
C PRO A 1051 -24.70 33.64 -1.85
N ALA A 1052 -25.86 33.64 -2.52
CA ALA A 1052 -26.37 34.81 -3.21
C ALA A 1052 -26.77 35.88 -2.18
N PRO A 1053 -26.10 37.05 -2.16
CA PRO A 1053 -26.51 38.15 -1.30
C PRO A 1053 -27.74 38.87 -1.84
N LYS A 1054 -28.41 39.65 -0.99
CA LYS A 1054 -29.52 40.50 -1.41
C LYS A 1054 -29.03 41.52 -2.46
N GLY A 1055 -29.65 41.53 -3.64
CA GLY A 1055 -29.37 42.49 -4.70
C GLY A 1055 -28.22 42.14 -5.66
N PHE A 1056 -27.47 41.05 -5.45
CA PHE A 1056 -26.46 40.59 -6.42
C PHE A 1056 -26.58 39.09 -6.69
N THR A 1057 -26.53 38.74 -7.97
CA THR A 1057 -26.62 37.33 -8.41
C THR A 1057 -25.31 36.87 -9.06
N ASP A 1058 -24.71 37.73 -9.87
CA ASP A 1058 -23.52 37.47 -10.66
C ASP A 1058 -22.51 38.61 -10.51
N VAL A 1059 -21.22 38.31 -10.69
CA VAL A 1059 -20.21 39.36 -10.87
C VAL A 1059 -20.26 39.89 -12.30
N ASP A 1060 -20.11 41.20 -12.43
CA ASP A 1060 -20.02 41.95 -13.67
C ASP A 1060 -18.73 42.80 -13.69
N GLU A 1061 -18.60 43.71 -14.67
CA GLU A 1061 -17.43 44.57 -14.86
C GLU A 1061 -17.17 45.55 -13.69
N THR A 1062 -18.17 45.78 -12.83
CA THR A 1062 -18.03 46.66 -11.66
C THR A 1062 -17.32 45.99 -10.48
N PHE A 1063 -17.04 44.68 -10.56
CA PHE A 1063 -16.33 43.93 -9.53
C PHE A 1063 -14.84 43.81 -9.87
N THR A 1064 -13.98 44.03 -8.89
CA THR A 1064 -12.54 43.79 -9.05
C THR A 1064 -12.19 42.39 -8.56
N LYS A 1065 -11.53 41.57 -9.39
CA LYS A 1065 -11.04 40.26 -8.97
C LYS A 1065 -9.82 40.40 -8.05
N VAL A 1066 -9.89 39.81 -6.87
CA VAL A 1066 -8.82 39.84 -5.85
C VAL A 1066 -7.85 38.68 -6.06
N CYS A 1067 -8.35 37.43 -6.06
CA CYS A 1067 -7.52 36.25 -6.24
C CYS A 1067 -8.36 35.00 -6.60
N SER A 1068 -7.67 33.89 -6.86
CA SER A 1068 -8.27 32.55 -6.96
C SER A 1068 -7.67 31.64 -5.89
N LEU A 1069 -8.51 31.04 -5.04
CA LEU A 1069 -8.09 30.14 -3.97
C LEU A 1069 -8.25 28.67 -4.38
N TYR A 1070 -7.15 27.94 -4.39
CA TYR A 1070 -7.13 26.48 -4.56
C TYR A 1070 -6.81 25.78 -3.24
N PRO A 1071 -7.21 24.51 -3.05
CA PRO A 1071 -6.91 23.79 -1.82
C PRO A 1071 -5.40 23.81 -1.49
N ASN A 1072 -5.09 24.11 -0.23
CA ASN A 1072 -3.75 24.36 0.32
C ASN A 1072 -3.05 25.63 -0.22
N ASP A 1073 -3.76 26.59 -0.82
CA ASP A 1073 -3.25 27.96 -0.94
C ASP A 1073 -3.34 28.65 0.44
N TYR A 1074 -2.33 29.43 0.80
CA TYR A 1074 -2.34 30.18 2.06
C TYR A 1074 -3.11 31.50 1.87
N VAL A 1075 -4.04 31.80 2.77
CA VAL A 1075 -4.91 32.97 2.71
C VAL A 1075 -4.92 33.70 4.05
N LEU A 1076 -4.93 35.02 3.97
CA LEU A 1076 -5.00 35.95 5.10
C LEU A 1076 -6.19 36.88 4.89
N CYS A 1077 -7.05 36.99 5.90
CA CYS A 1077 -8.20 37.88 5.95
C CYS A 1077 -8.07 38.86 7.13
N ARG A 1078 -8.16 40.17 6.86
CA ARG A 1078 -8.06 41.23 7.88
C ARG A 1078 -9.42 41.85 8.18
N PHE A 1079 -9.72 42.07 9.46
CA PHE A 1079 -10.94 42.67 9.99
C PHE A 1079 -10.57 43.80 10.98
N GLY A 1080 -10.26 45.00 10.46
CA GLY A 1080 -9.61 46.03 11.26
C GLY A 1080 -8.24 45.53 11.73
N ASP A 1081 -8.00 45.51 13.04
CA ASP A 1081 -6.73 45.02 13.62
C ASP A 1081 -6.66 43.49 13.75
N LYS A 1082 -7.79 42.79 13.60
CA LYS A 1082 -7.85 41.32 13.74
C LYS A 1082 -7.49 40.63 12.43
N ILE A 1083 -6.62 39.62 12.49
CA ILE A 1083 -6.24 38.80 11.35
C ILE A 1083 -6.67 37.35 11.57
N LYS A 1084 -7.27 36.75 10.54
CA LYS A 1084 -7.52 35.30 10.46
C LYS A 1084 -6.86 34.74 9.21
N GLU A 1085 -6.08 33.67 9.37
CA GLU A 1085 -5.26 33.13 8.28
C GLU A 1085 -5.10 31.61 8.37
N GLY A 1086 -4.68 31.02 7.25
CA GLY A 1086 -4.37 29.60 7.17
C GLY A 1086 -4.37 29.07 5.74
N TYR A 1087 -4.17 27.77 5.61
CA TYR A 1087 -4.27 27.09 4.32
C TYR A 1087 -5.74 26.80 3.98
N TYR A 1088 -6.20 27.27 2.82
CA TYR A 1088 -7.57 27.07 2.35
C TYR A 1088 -7.91 25.57 2.19
N VAL A 1089 -9.00 25.13 2.82
CA VAL A 1089 -9.49 23.74 2.74
C VAL A 1089 -10.72 23.64 1.85
N LYS A 1090 -11.78 24.38 2.18
CA LYS A 1090 -13.04 24.40 1.42
C LYS A 1090 -13.86 25.66 1.72
N TYR A 1091 -14.85 25.91 0.88
CA TYR A 1091 -15.81 27.00 1.03
C TYR A 1091 -17.23 26.43 1.14
N ASN A 1092 -18.00 26.91 2.10
CA ASN A 1092 -19.39 26.51 2.28
C ASN A 1092 -20.31 27.47 1.51
N ILE A 1093 -20.87 26.96 0.41
CA ILE A 1093 -21.74 27.75 -0.48
C ILE A 1093 -23.08 28.15 0.15
N SER A 1094 -23.50 27.50 1.24
CA SER A 1094 -24.79 27.75 1.87
C SER A 1094 -24.75 28.96 2.81
N ASN A 1095 -23.64 29.17 3.52
CA ASN A 1095 -23.50 30.24 4.50
C ASN A 1095 -22.31 31.19 4.24
N GLY A 1096 -21.49 30.92 3.23
CA GLY A 1096 -20.35 31.75 2.84
C GLY A 1096 -19.12 31.61 3.73
N ASP A 1097 -19.04 30.54 4.52
CA ASP A 1097 -17.92 30.27 5.42
C ASP A 1097 -16.69 29.75 4.67
N LEU A 1098 -15.55 30.42 4.86
CA LEU A 1098 -14.24 30.04 4.34
C LEU A 1098 -13.50 29.24 5.41
N GLN A 1099 -13.25 27.95 5.13
CA GLN A 1099 -12.60 27.06 6.08
C GLN A 1099 -11.12 26.93 5.75
N VAL A 1100 -10.28 27.31 6.72
CA VAL A 1100 -8.82 27.23 6.63
C VAL A 1100 -8.26 26.38 7.77
N ILE A 1101 -7.03 25.92 7.61
CA ILE A 1101 -6.30 25.17 8.64
C ILE A 1101 -5.03 25.93 9.02
N ASN A 1102 -4.68 25.95 10.30
CA ASN A 1102 -3.41 26.52 10.75
C ASN A 1102 -2.22 25.78 10.08
N GLN A 1103 -1.11 26.50 9.89
CA GLN A 1103 0.08 25.96 9.25
C GLN A 1103 0.64 24.72 9.98
N THR A 1104 0.59 24.70 11.32
CA THR A 1104 1.17 23.63 12.16
C THR A 1104 0.25 22.42 12.43
N SER A 1105 -1.05 22.51 12.14
CA SER A 1105 -2.03 21.46 12.45
C SER A 1105 -1.77 20.13 11.75
N ALA A 1106 -2.02 19.00 12.42
CA ALA A 1106 -1.72 17.66 11.89
C ALA A 1106 -2.67 17.18 10.78
N ASP A 1107 -3.96 17.48 10.90
CA ASP A 1107 -5.03 16.96 10.04
C ASP A 1107 -6.09 18.03 9.71
N LYS A 1108 -7.04 17.66 8.85
CA LYS A 1108 -8.15 18.53 8.42
C LYS A 1108 -9.45 18.19 9.15
N ASP A 1109 -9.37 17.66 10.37
CA ASP A 1109 -10.54 17.31 11.16
C ASP A 1109 -11.31 18.57 11.56
N ALA A 1110 -12.61 18.43 11.75
CA ALA A 1110 -13.51 19.57 11.93
C ALA A 1110 -13.12 20.45 13.13
N SER A 1111 -12.58 19.85 14.20
CA SER A 1111 -12.09 20.57 15.39
C SER A 1111 -10.87 21.46 15.13
N ASN A 1112 -10.11 21.20 14.06
CA ASN A 1112 -8.87 21.90 13.70
C ASN A 1112 -9.09 22.98 12.63
N LEU A 1113 -10.33 23.13 12.12
CA LEU A 1113 -10.66 24.11 11.10
C LEU A 1113 -10.98 25.48 11.71
N ILE A 1114 -10.37 26.51 11.15
CA ILE A 1114 -10.69 27.90 11.43
C ILE A 1114 -11.76 28.34 10.44
N HIS A 1115 -12.90 28.78 10.99
CA HIS A 1115 -14.03 29.29 10.25
C HIS A 1115 -13.94 30.82 10.12
N ILE A 1116 -13.92 31.30 8.89
CA ILE A 1116 -13.81 32.73 8.57
C ILE A 1116 -15.05 33.11 7.79
N SER A 1117 -15.75 34.17 8.23
CA SER A 1117 -16.81 34.83 7.46
C SER A 1117 -16.16 35.98 6.65
N PRO A 1118 -15.72 35.74 5.42
CA PRO A 1118 -14.74 36.60 4.75
C PRO A 1118 -15.37 37.82 4.05
N ARG A 1119 -16.71 37.89 3.96
CA ARG A 1119 -17.44 38.94 3.23
C ARG A 1119 -17.11 40.35 3.73
N SER A 1120 -17.05 40.53 5.05
CA SER A 1120 -16.77 41.82 5.71
C SER A 1120 -15.28 42.06 5.97
N ALA A 1121 -14.39 41.23 5.41
CA ALA A 1121 -12.96 41.47 5.53
C ALA A 1121 -12.60 42.79 4.84
N THR A 1122 -11.74 43.59 5.48
CA THR A 1122 -11.15 44.80 4.90
C THR A 1122 -10.13 44.47 3.82
N LEU A 1123 -9.50 43.29 3.90
CA LEU A 1123 -8.50 42.82 2.97
C LEU A 1123 -8.47 41.29 2.95
N ILE A 1124 -8.39 40.71 1.76
CA ILE A 1124 -8.07 39.29 1.55
C ILE A 1124 -6.82 39.18 0.67
N LYS A 1125 -5.80 38.46 1.15
CA LYS A 1125 -4.55 38.19 0.39
C LYS A 1125 -4.26 36.71 0.33
N ARG A 1126 -3.86 36.23 -0.86
CA ARG A 1126 -3.38 34.85 -1.11
C ARG A 1126 -1.87 34.87 -1.28
N TYR A 1127 -1.17 33.95 -0.63
CA TYR A 1127 0.29 33.81 -0.71
C TYR A 1127 0.71 32.49 -1.36
N ASP A 1128 1.75 32.56 -2.19
CA ASP A 1128 2.43 31.40 -2.78
C ASP A 1128 3.58 30.94 -1.88
N ILE A 1129 3.32 30.00 -0.99
CA ILE A 1129 4.34 29.50 -0.05
C ILE A 1129 5.36 28.61 -0.78
N SER A 1130 6.64 28.93 -0.63
CA SER A 1130 7.78 28.20 -1.19
C SER A 1130 7.87 26.79 -0.62
N ILE A 1131 8.74 25.94 -1.20
CA ILE A 1131 8.95 24.57 -0.71
C ILE A 1131 9.49 24.56 0.73
N LEU A 1132 10.35 25.53 1.07
CA LEU A 1132 10.96 25.66 2.41
C LEU A 1132 10.08 26.48 3.37
N GLY A 1133 9.11 27.25 2.86
CA GLY A 1133 8.23 28.10 3.67
C GLY A 1133 8.80 29.48 4.02
N ASP A 1134 9.97 29.83 3.49
CA ASP A 1134 10.75 31.02 3.86
C ASP A 1134 10.22 32.37 3.31
N ASN A 1135 9.33 32.31 2.32
CA ASN A 1135 8.64 33.47 1.76
C ASN A 1135 7.24 33.71 2.33
N ALA A 1136 6.89 33.02 3.42
CA ALA A 1136 5.60 33.19 4.09
C ALA A 1136 5.40 34.65 4.56
N PRO A 1137 4.14 35.15 4.53
CA PRO A 1137 3.82 36.46 5.07
C PRO A 1137 4.23 36.54 6.54
N ARG A 1138 4.97 37.60 6.87
CA ARG A 1138 5.54 37.82 8.20
C ARG A 1138 4.66 38.86 8.86
N LEU A 1139 3.75 38.40 9.72
CA LEU A 1139 3.02 39.24 10.67
C LEU A 1139 3.76 39.25 12.00
#